data_AF-A0A946HHC8-F1
#
_entry.id   AF-A0A946HHC8-F1
#
_cell.length_a   1.000
_cell.length_b   1.000
_cell.length_c   1.000
_cell.angle_alpha   90.00
_cell.angle_beta   90.00
_cell.angle_gamma   90.00
#
_symmetry.space_group_name_H-M   'P 1'
#
loop_
_entity.id
_entity.type
_entity.pdbx_description
1 polymer ?
#
loop_
_entity_poly.entity_id
_entity_poly.type
_entity_poly.pdbx_seq_one_letter_code
_entity_poly.pdbx_strand_id
1 'polypeptide(L)'
;TIGGMTGNNSCGGKSLRYGMMRDNVLSIDAFLADGSQHHFGPVGDAASPQLQSLTDDLLRLGAREAAEIEARFPKVMRRVGGYNIDALVPRDTPNNLAHLLVGSEGTLAYSTAIELKLWPIISQKVLGVCHFPTFHQAMDAAQHLVTLNPQGVELVDATMIGLARDIPMFRQTIEEFVTGKPDALLLVEFAEEDPSLHAQKLRQLDEMMGDLGFSWSGSGKNWGGMTPVPDPAMQARIADLRSSGLNIMMSMKSDGKPVSFVEDCAVELPDLAAYTEGLTEIFERNGTRGTWYAHASVGCLHVRPVLNLKLDQDVKTMRTIAEECFDLVAKYKGSHSGEHGDGLVRSEFHEKMFGPRMVANFAQVKTRLDPTCLFNPGKIVNPPKMDDRSLFRYGSDYKVEEFPTGLDWSEWSGSAGGFQGAVEMCNNNGACRKLKGGVMCPSFRVTRKEQDLTRGRANTLRLAISGQLGPDALTSDEMAQTMKLCVSCKGCKRECPTGVDMARMKIEVQAAIVRKNGLKLQDRLTAFLPRYAPMAARMPFLANLRNTVPGLAKLTERLTGFSATRKLPTWAARPFKDSEASECESPQAVVFADCFNRYFEPENLRATLKVMEAADVPVHLAKAPKGERPLCCGRTFLSAGLIDEAKVEAQRLVDALMPYVEQGLPIIGLEPSCLLTLRDEIPALLPGEDTSKLAAKARMLEEYIADQEANPDFHLPLTSPAPKVLLHGHCHQKAMGIMSSIEKTLALLPNTQVETVETSCCGMAGAFGYGTETHETSRAMAELDLAPAIRKADTETLIVADGTSCRHQVADLTTRQPVHMARLLEMALKK
;
A
#
# COMPACT_ATOMS: atom_id res chain seq x y z
N THR A 1 11.08 0.28 -14.66
CA THR A 1 12.06 1.22 -15.25
C THR A 1 11.80 1.29 -16.74
N ILE A 2 12.33 2.28 -17.46
CA ILE A 2 12.21 2.33 -18.93
C ILE A 2 12.81 1.07 -19.58
N GLY A 3 13.93 0.58 -19.07
CA GLY A 3 14.50 -0.71 -19.50
C GLY A 3 13.55 -1.90 -19.34
N GLY A 4 12.86 -2.00 -18.18
CA GLY A 4 11.86 -3.06 -17.97
C GLY A 4 10.64 -2.94 -18.88
N MET A 5 10.14 -1.71 -19.10
CA MET A 5 9.03 -1.47 -20.04
C MET A 5 9.41 -1.88 -21.47
N THR A 6 10.65 -1.60 -21.88
CA THR A 6 11.19 -2.00 -23.18
C THR A 6 11.34 -3.52 -23.26
N GLY A 7 11.91 -4.14 -22.24
CA GLY A 7 12.08 -5.59 -22.16
C GLY A 7 10.77 -6.36 -22.29
N ASN A 8 9.68 -5.87 -21.69
CA ASN A 8 8.38 -6.54 -21.73
C ASN A 8 7.48 -6.07 -22.89
N ASN A 9 7.93 -5.10 -23.70
CA ASN A 9 7.07 -4.36 -24.63
C ASN A 9 5.78 -3.82 -23.96
N SER A 10 5.93 -3.27 -22.75
CA SER A 10 4.79 -2.94 -21.89
C SER A 10 3.80 -1.98 -22.54
N CYS A 11 2.55 -2.15 -22.15
CA CYS A 11 1.45 -1.26 -22.49
C CYS A 11 0.91 -0.56 -21.23
N GLY A 12 -0.08 0.31 -21.42
CA GLY A 12 -0.89 0.84 -20.33
C GLY A 12 -2.25 1.29 -20.86
N GLY A 13 -3.11 1.80 -19.98
CA GLY A 13 -4.50 2.15 -20.32
C GLY A 13 -4.68 3.18 -21.44
N LYS A 14 -3.60 3.87 -21.85
CA LYS A 14 -3.60 4.86 -22.93
C LYS A 14 -3.00 4.36 -24.26
N SER A 15 -2.69 3.07 -24.35
CA SER A 15 -2.12 2.45 -25.57
C SER A 15 -3.06 2.54 -26.78
N LEU A 16 -4.38 2.66 -26.56
CA LEU A 16 -5.33 2.93 -27.64
C LEU A 16 -4.94 4.19 -28.45
N ARG A 17 -4.39 5.21 -27.78
CA ARG A 17 -3.99 6.47 -28.41
C ARG A 17 -2.50 6.53 -28.78
N TYR A 18 -1.64 5.99 -27.93
CA TYR A 18 -0.19 6.19 -28.03
C TYR A 18 0.59 4.95 -28.49
N GLY A 19 -0.10 3.83 -28.72
CA GLY A 19 0.53 2.55 -29.06
C GLY A 19 1.22 1.88 -27.88
N MET A 20 1.96 0.82 -28.18
CA MET A 20 2.76 0.04 -27.25
C MET A 20 4.18 0.63 -27.10
N MET A 21 5.00 0.05 -26.21
CA MET A 21 6.39 0.48 -26.05
C MET A 21 7.17 0.43 -27.37
N ARG A 22 7.01 -0.64 -28.17
CA ARG A 22 7.65 -0.81 -29.48
C ARG A 22 7.39 0.36 -30.43
N ASP A 23 6.17 0.89 -30.45
CA ASP A 23 5.78 2.01 -31.32
C ASP A 23 6.46 3.33 -30.95
N ASN A 24 7.03 3.39 -29.75
CA ASN A 24 7.64 4.58 -29.18
C ASN A 24 9.16 4.46 -29.02
N VAL A 25 9.76 3.29 -29.29
CA VAL A 25 11.22 3.10 -29.26
C VAL A 25 11.82 3.40 -30.62
N LEU A 26 12.74 4.36 -30.65
CA LEU A 26 13.48 4.76 -31.85
C LEU A 26 14.77 3.95 -31.99
N SER A 27 15.56 3.88 -30.93
CA SER A 27 16.85 3.18 -30.91
C SER A 27 17.18 2.65 -29.51
N ILE A 28 18.08 1.66 -29.43
CA ILE A 28 18.56 1.05 -28.20
C ILE A 28 20.08 0.87 -28.29
N ASP A 29 20.82 1.41 -27.33
CA ASP A 29 22.20 1.02 -27.08
C ASP A 29 22.20 -0.20 -26.15
N ALA A 30 22.95 -1.25 -26.51
CA ALA A 30 22.99 -2.48 -25.74
C ALA A 30 24.32 -3.22 -25.84
N PHE A 31 24.57 -4.06 -24.84
CA PHE A 31 25.60 -5.10 -24.89
C PHE A 31 25.02 -6.42 -25.36
N LEU A 32 25.76 -7.11 -26.25
CA LEU A 32 25.52 -8.51 -26.58
C LEU A 32 26.24 -9.44 -25.59
N ALA A 33 25.95 -10.73 -25.66
CA ALA A 33 26.46 -11.73 -24.70
C ALA A 33 27.99 -11.89 -24.74
N ASP A 34 28.63 -11.54 -25.85
CA ASP A 34 30.09 -11.51 -25.99
C ASP A 34 30.75 -10.23 -25.41
N GLY A 35 29.95 -9.32 -24.86
CA GLY A 35 30.40 -8.05 -24.29
C GLY A 35 30.58 -6.93 -25.32
N SER A 36 30.30 -7.18 -26.60
CA SER A 36 30.32 -6.14 -27.63
C SER A 36 29.18 -5.13 -27.41
N GLN A 37 29.46 -3.85 -27.68
CA GLN A 37 28.48 -2.77 -27.56
C GLN A 37 28.02 -2.34 -28.95
N HIS A 38 26.70 -2.24 -29.12
CA HIS A 38 26.08 -1.92 -30.39
C HIS A 38 24.91 -0.96 -30.23
N HIS A 39 24.68 -0.17 -31.28
CA HIS A 39 23.53 0.70 -31.44
C HIS A 39 22.52 0.03 -32.36
N PHE A 40 21.31 -0.27 -31.87
CA PHE A 40 20.23 -0.87 -32.63
C PHE A 40 19.22 0.21 -32.99
N GLY A 41 18.94 0.39 -34.28
CA GLY A 41 18.03 1.41 -34.80
C GLY A 41 17.54 1.07 -36.21
N PRO A 42 17.02 2.07 -36.96
CA PRO A 42 16.67 1.91 -38.37
C PRO A 42 17.84 1.38 -39.21
N VAL A 43 17.57 0.38 -40.06
CA VAL A 43 18.54 -0.18 -41.00
C VAL A 43 18.88 0.88 -42.05
N GLY A 44 20.17 1.17 -42.20
CA GLY A 44 20.68 2.22 -43.09
C GLY A 44 21.59 3.23 -42.39
N ASP A 45 21.56 3.29 -41.05
CA ASP A 45 22.54 4.03 -40.26
C ASP A 45 23.92 3.36 -40.29
N ALA A 46 24.98 4.12 -40.00
CA ALA A 46 26.36 3.63 -40.04
C ALA A 46 26.61 2.57 -38.94
N ALA A 47 26.37 1.31 -39.26
CA ALA A 47 26.63 0.17 -38.39
C ALA A 47 28.10 -0.29 -38.44
N SER A 48 28.58 -0.90 -37.35
CA SER A 48 29.85 -1.62 -37.41
C SER A 48 29.74 -2.83 -38.35
N PRO A 49 30.83 -3.28 -39.01
CA PRO A 49 30.77 -4.43 -39.92
C PRO A 49 30.19 -5.70 -39.28
N GLN A 50 30.46 -5.92 -37.99
CA GLN A 50 29.94 -7.04 -37.22
C GLN A 50 28.41 -6.95 -37.06
N LEU A 51 27.89 -5.77 -36.70
CA LEU A 51 26.46 -5.54 -36.58
C LEU A 51 25.77 -5.62 -37.94
N GLN A 52 26.42 -5.16 -39.01
CA GLN A 52 25.88 -5.26 -40.37
C GLN A 52 25.70 -6.72 -40.78
N SER A 53 26.70 -7.58 -40.55
CA SER A 53 26.61 -9.02 -40.84
C SER A 53 25.45 -9.69 -40.08
N LEU A 54 25.31 -9.39 -38.79
CA LEU A 54 24.19 -9.86 -37.96
C LEU A 54 22.85 -9.36 -38.52
N THR A 55 22.78 -8.09 -38.90
CA THR A 55 21.59 -7.45 -39.47
C THR A 55 21.16 -8.15 -40.75
N ASP A 56 22.09 -8.35 -41.70
CA ASP A 56 21.80 -9.01 -42.97
C ASP A 56 21.33 -10.46 -42.78
N ASP A 57 21.87 -11.17 -41.79
CA ASP A 57 21.43 -12.52 -41.46
C ASP A 57 20.02 -12.56 -40.85
N LEU A 58 19.71 -11.63 -39.93
CA LEU A 58 18.37 -11.50 -39.35
C LEU A 58 17.32 -11.08 -40.38
N LEU A 59 17.65 -10.16 -41.29
CA LEU A 59 16.76 -9.75 -42.37
C LEU A 59 16.50 -10.89 -43.37
N ARG A 60 17.52 -11.71 -43.67
CA ARG A 60 17.31 -12.93 -44.48
C ARG A 60 16.36 -13.92 -43.81
N LEU A 61 16.44 -14.08 -42.49
CA LEU A 61 15.47 -14.88 -41.73
C LEU A 61 14.06 -14.28 -41.84
N GLY A 62 13.91 -12.97 -41.65
CA GLY A 62 12.63 -12.28 -41.78
C GLY A 62 12.01 -12.43 -43.18
N ALA A 63 12.81 -12.26 -44.23
CA ALA A 63 12.36 -12.44 -45.62
C ALA A 63 11.96 -13.90 -45.91
N ARG A 64 12.74 -14.88 -45.43
CA ARG A 64 12.45 -16.32 -45.59
C ARG A 64 11.13 -16.72 -44.93
N GLU A 65 10.83 -16.12 -43.78
CA GLU A 65 9.73 -16.53 -42.91
C GLU A 65 8.50 -15.61 -43.00
N ALA A 66 8.50 -14.62 -43.90
CA ALA A 66 7.46 -13.59 -44.02
C ALA A 66 6.03 -14.15 -44.11
N ALA A 67 5.81 -15.18 -44.93
CA ALA A 67 4.49 -15.80 -45.10
C ALA A 67 4.01 -16.53 -43.83
N GLU A 68 4.92 -17.18 -43.11
CA GLU A 68 4.59 -17.90 -41.88
C GLU A 68 4.33 -16.91 -40.73
N ILE A 69 5.13 -15.84 -40.64
CA ILE A 69 4.89 -14.74 -39.70
C ILE A 69 3.50 -14.14 -39.94
N GLU A 70 3.15 -13.84 -41.19
CA GLU A 70 1.84 -13.28 -41.53
C GLU A 70 0.68 -14.20 -41.12
N ALA A 71 0.84 -15.52 -41.32
CA ALA A 71 -0.17 -16.52 -41.01
C ALA A 71 -0.33 -16.81 -39.51
N ARG A 72 0.76 -16.71 -38.74
CA ARG A 72 0.79 -17.15 -37.32
C ARG A 72 0.67 -16.02 -36.32
N PHE A 73 1.07 -14.81 -36.65
CA PHE A 73 1.08 -13.72 -35.68
C PHE A 73 -0.34 -13.17 -35.46
N PRO A 74 -0.82 -13.11 -34.21
CA PRO A 74 -2.07 -12.42 -33.87
C PRO A 74 -2.09 -10.99 -34.42
N LYS A 75 -3.26 -10.54 -34.89
CA LYS A 75 -3.47 -9.20 -35.46
C LYS A 75 -4.01 -8.18 -34.45
N VAL A 76 -4.34 -8.63 -33.24
CA VAL A 76 -4.74 -7.76 -32.12
C VAL A 76 -3.66 -6.72 -31.84
N MET A 77 -4.08 -5.51 -31.46
CA MET A 77 -3.17 -4.40 -31.15
C MET A 77 -2.12 -4.79 -30.10
N ARG A 78 -2.56 -5.45 -29.02
CA ARG A 78 -1.69 -5.83 -27.91
C ARG A 78 -1.19 -7.26 -28.07
N ARG A 79 0.04 -7.38 -28.52
CA ARG A 79 0.72 -8.65 -28.77
C ARG A 79 2.19 -8.55 -28.38
N VAL A 80 2.57 -9.19 -27.29
CA VAL A 80 3.95 -9.16 -26.77
C VAL A 80 4.57 -10.54 -26.60
N GLY A 81 3.87 -11.60 -27.01
CA GLY A 81 4.38 -12.97 -26.95
C GLY A 81 5.41 -13.30 -28.03
N GLY A 82 6.50 -13.94 -27.61
CA GLY A 82 7.63 -14.32 -28.44
C GLY A 82 8.51 -13.12 -28.83
N TYR A 83 9.52 -13.36 -29.65
CA TYR A 83 10.29 -12.25 -30.23
C TYR A 83 9.49 -11.53 -31.31
N ASN A 84 9.69 -10.22 -31.41
CA ASN A 84 9.15 -9.36 -32.47
C ASN A 84 9.86 -9.59 -33.83
N ILE A 85 9.94 -10.85 -34.29
CA ILE A 85 10.60 -11.20 -35.57
C ILE A 85 9.85 -10.65 -36.79
N ASP A 86 8.59 -10.23 -36.63
CA ASP A 86 7.85 -9.48 -37.65
C ASP A 86 8.48 -8.10 -37.95
N ALA A 87 9.32 -7.59 -37.05
CA ALA A 87 10.16 -6.42 -37.30
C ALA A 87 11.26 -6.67 -38.35
N LEU A 88 11.55 -7.93 -38.68
CA LEU A 88 12.58 -8.34 -39.65
C LEU A 88 12.02 -8.56 -41.06
N VAL A 89 10.69 -8.63 -41.20
CA VAL A 89 10.04 -8.81 -42.50
C VAL A 89 10.25 -7.55 -43.34
N PRO A 90 10.71 -7.64 -44.60
CA PRO A 90 10.88 -6.48 -45.48
C PRO A 90 9.56 -5.69 -45.63
N ARG A 91 9.63 -4.36 -45.54
CA ARG A 91 8.50 -3.42 -45.70
C ARG A 91 8.90 -2.24 -46.57
N ASP A 92 7.93 -1.40 -46.93
CA ASP A 92 8.15 -0.15 -47.69
C ASP A 92 8.95 0.91 -46.90
N THR A 93 9.11 0.71 -45.60
CA THR A 93 9.94 1.54 -44.71
C THR A 93 11.13 0.74 -44.18
N PRO A 94 12.28 1.39 -43.88
CA PRO A 94 13.42 0.70 -43.29
C PRO A 94 13.04 -0.09 -42.03
N ASN A 95 13.46 -1.34 -41.95
CA ASN A 95 13.33 -2.16 -40.74
C ASN A 95 14.08 -1.48 -39.58
N ASN A 96 13.59 -1.62 -38.34
CA ASN A 96 14.28 -1.11 -37.16
C ASN A 96 14.68 -2.27 -36.25
N LEU A 97 15.99 -2.48 -36.07
CA LEU A 97 16.48 -3.62 -35.28
C LEU A 97 16.27 -3.43 -33.78
N ALA A 98 16.09 -2.19 -33.29
CA ALA A 98 15.72 -1.96 -31.90
C ALA A 98 14.43 -2.71 -31.53
N HIS A 99 13.49 -2.80 -32.47
CA HIS A 99 12.19 -3.44 -32.27
C HIS A 99 12.29 -4.94 -31.99
N LEU A 100 13.38 -5.60 -32.44
CA LEU A 100 13.64 -7.00 -32.07
C LEU A 100 14.02 -7.14 -30.59
N LEU A 101 14.69 -6.15 -30.02
CA LEU A 101 15.07 -6.14 -28.61
C LEU A 101 13.91 -5.74 -27.69
N VAL A 102 12.96 -4.95 -28.19
CA VAL A 102 11.71 -4.66 -27.47
C VAL A 102 10.89 -5.96 -27.33
N GLY A 103 10.45 -6.28 -26.12
CA GLY A 103 9.74 -7.54 -25.84
C GLY A 103 10.65 -8.76 -25.69
N SER A 104 11.97 -8.61 -25.82
CA SER A 104 12.91 -9.73 -25.66
C SER A 104 13.13 -10.18 -24.22
N GLU A 105 12.58 -9.47 -23.24
CA GLU A 105 12.76 -9.73 -21.80
C GLU A 105 14.22 -9.79 -21.36
N GLY A 106 15.11 -9.08 -22.05
CA GLY A 106 16.55 -9.10 -21.77
C GLY A 106 17.21 -10.45 -22.07
N THR A 107 16.58 -11.29 -22.89
CA THR A 107 17.17 -12.56 -23.37
C THR A 107 18.11 -12.35 -24.55
N LEU A 108 17.97 -11.26 -25.31
CA LEU A 108 18.78 -11.03 -26.51
C LEU A 108 19.95 -10.07 -26.28
N ALA A 109 19.78 -9.08 -25.39
CA ALA A 109 20.79 -8.07 -25.10
C ALA A 109 20.55 -7.41 -23.74
N TYR A 110 21.59 -6.77 -23.20
CA TYR A 110 21.50 -5.90 -22.03
C TYR A 110 21.44 -4.43 -22.47
N SER A 111 20.28 -3.80 -22.39
CA SER A 111 20.09 -2.39 -22.77
C SER A 111 20.74 -1.41 -21.78
N THR A 112 21.47 -0.43 -22.28
CA THR A 112 22.13 0.62 -21.49
C THR A 112 21.45 1.98 -21.66
N ALA A 113 20.96 2.28 -22.87
CA ALA A 113 20.20 3.49 -23.18
C ALA A 113 19.08 3.17 -24.19
N ILE A 114 17.98 3.92 -24.09
CA ILE A 114 16.80 3.74 -24.94
C ILE A 114 16.34 5.13 -25.37
N GLU A 115 16.27 5.35 -26.68
CA GLU A 115 15.75 6.58 -27.26
C GLU A 115 14.25 6.43 -27.55
N LEU A 116 13.46 7.39 -27.07
CA LEU A 116 12.01 7.33 -27.12
C LEU A 116 11.43 8.51 -27.91
N LYS A 117 10.40 8.21 -28.68
CA LYS A 117 9.45 9.21 -29.18
C LYS A 117 8.69 9.81 -27.99
N LEU A 118 8.51 11.13 -28.00
CA LEU A 118 7.68 11.84 -27.01
C LEU A 118 6.37 12.30 -27.66
N TRP A 119 5.32 12.32 -26.85
CA TRP A 119 4.01 12.85 -27.22
C TRP A 119 3.68 14.09 -26.40
N PRO A 120 2.96 15.09 -26.95
CA PRO A 120 2.49 16.22 -26.18
C PRO A 120 1.49 15.77 -25.10
N ILE A 121 1.58 16.36 -23.92
CA ILE A 121 0.67 16.08 -22.80
C ILE A 121 -0.61 16.89 -23.00
N ILE A 122 -1.76 16.21 -23.07
CA ILE A 122 -3.07 16.85 -22.93
C ILE A 122 -3.36 16.99 -21.44
N SER A 123 -3.35 18.23 -20.94
CA SER A 123 -3.33 18.53 -19.50
C SER A 123 -4.69 18.40 -18.83
N GLN A 124 -5.78 18.54 -19.58
CA GLN A 124 -7.15 18.44 -19.07
C GLN A 124 -7.83 17.19 -19.59
N LYS A 125 -8.56 16.51 -18.72
CA LYS A 125 -9.28 15.28 -19.02
C LYS A 125 -10.58 15.22 -18.25
N VAL A 126 -11.41 14.27 -18.63
CA VAL A 126 -12.77 14.08 -18.13
C VAL A 126 -13.08 12.59 -18.15
N LEU A 127 -13.79 12.13 -17.12
CA LEU A 127 -14.12 10.73 -16.93
C LEU A 127 -15.63 10.53 -16.90
N GLY A 128 -16.12 9.51 -17.60
CA GLY A 128 -17.47 8.97 -17.43
C GLY A 128 -17.41 7.57 -16.83
N VAL A 129 -18.24 7.29 -15.82
CA VAL A 129 -18.33 5.97 -15.19
C VAL A 129 -19.61 5.29 -15.64
N CYS A 130 -19.49 4.32 -16.55
CA CYS A 130 -20.62 3.56 -17.07
C CYS A 130 -20.90 2.35 -16.19
N HIS A 131 -22.14 2.21 -15.70
CA HIS A 131 -22.59 1.15 -14.80
C HIS A 131 -23.39 0.10 -15.54
N PHE A 132 -23.06 -1.18 -15.33
CA PHE A 132 -23.71 -2.30 -15.99
C PHE A 132 -24.30 -3.30 -14.98
N PRO A 133 -25.47 -3.89 -15.26
CA PRO A 133 -26.11 -4.85 -14.37
C PRO A 133 -25.55 -6.25 -14.53
N THR A 134 -24.78 -6.52 -15.60
CA THR A 134 -24.08 -7.80 -15.81
C THR A 134 -22.69 -7.56 -16.40
N PHE A 135 -21.76 -8.47 -16.10
CA PHE A 135 -20.39 -8.43 -16.63
C PHE A 135 -20.35 -8.53 -18.16
N HIS A 136 -21.12 -9.46 -18.75
CA HIS A 136 -21.19 -9.66 -20.20
C HIS A 136 -21.59 -8.37 -20.93
N GLN A 137 -22.60 -7.66 -20.43
CA GLN A 137 -23.06 -6.41 -21.06
C GLN A 137 -21.99 -5.32 -21.03
N ALA A 138 -21.15 -5.25 -19.99
CA ALA A 138 -20.00 -4.35 -19.99
C ALA A 138 -18.98 -4.74 -21.06
N MET A 139 -18.66 -6.03 -21.20
CA MET A 139 -17.69 -6.49 -22.22
C MET A 139 -18.19 -6.25 -23.64
N ASP A 140 -19.48 -6.45 -23.89
CA ASP A 140 -20.11 -6.17 -25.18
C ASP A 140 -20.12 -4.66 -25.49
N ALA A 141 -20.46 -3.81 -24.50
CA ALA A 141 -20.51 -2.37 -24.67
C ALA A 141 -19.15 -1.76 -25.06
N ALA A 142 -18.03 -2.36 -24.65
CA ALA A 142 -16.69 -1.83 -24.91
C ALA A 142 -16.44 -1.53 -26.40
N GLN A 143 -16.91 -2.39 -27.32
CA GLN A 143 -16.76 -2.20 -28.76
C GLN A 143 -17.47 -0.95 -29.29
N HIS A 144 -18.55 -0.53 -28.63
CA HIS A 144 -19.32 0.65 -29.00
C HIS A 144 -18.73 1.91 -28.37
N LEU A 145 -18.32 1.84 -27.10
CA LEU A 145 -17.77 3.00 -26.38
C LEU A 145 -16.46 3.50 -26.99
N VAL A 146 -15.60 2.60 -27.51
CA VAL A 146 -14.34 3.01 -28.16
C VAL A 146 -14.57 3.84 -29.43
N THR A 147 -15.72 3.74 -30.08
CA THR A 147 -16.04 4.50 -31.30
C THR A 147 -16.16 6.00 -31.04
N LEU A 148 -16.34 6.40 -29.78
CA LEU A 148 -16.36 7.80 -29.33
C LEU A 148 -14.94 8.43 -29.25
N ASN A 149 -13.90 7.65 -29.59
CA ASN A 149 -12.48 8.01 -29.51
C ASN A 149 -12.02 8.43 -28.10
N PRO A 150 -12.27 7.62 -27.05
CA PRO A 150 -11.69 7.88 -25.72
C PRO A 150 -10.17 7.67 -25.73
N GLN A 151 -9.48 8.15 -24.70
CA GLN A 151 -8.08 7.78 -24.45
C GLN A 151 -7.93 6.35 -23.90
N GLY A 152 -8.96 5.85 -23.22
CA GLY A 152 -8.99 4.50 -22.66
C GLY A 152 -10.36 4.15 -22.08
N VAL A 153 -10.65 2.84 -22.04
CA VAL A 153 -11.84 2.26 -21.39
C VAL A 153 -11.36 1.15 -20.46
N GLU A 154 -11.51 1.35 -19.17
CA GLU A 154 -10.99 0.45 -18.13
C GLU A 154 -12.12 -0.24 -17.37
N LEU A 155 -12.00 -1.55 -17.15
CA LEU A 155 -12.97 -2.35 -16.41
C LEU A 155 -12.66 -2.39 -14.90
N VAL A 156 -13.71 -2.34 -14.10
CA VAL A 156 -13.74 -2.69 -12.66
C VAL A 156 -14.93 -3.64 -12.42
N ASP A 157 -14.69 -4.85 -11.91
CA ASP A 157 -15.76 -5.81 -11.60
C ASP A 157 -16.35 -5.67 -10.19
N ALA A 158 -17.46 -6.35 -9.92
CA ALA A 158 -18.10 -6.39 -8.61
C ALA A 158 -17.18 -6.88 -7.49
N THR A 159 -16.25 -7.80 -7.78
CA THR A 159 -15.30 -8.31 -6.78
C THR A 159 -14.36 -7.21 -6.32
N MET A 160 -13.78 -6.46 -7.26
CA MET A 160 -12.90 -5.32 -6.98
C MET A 160 -13.67 -4.21 -6.25
N ILE A 161 -14.92 -3.93 -6.63
CA ILE A 161 -15.78 -2.96 -5.92
C ILE A 161 -15.99 -3.39 -4.46
N GLY A 162 -16.32 -4.67 -4.23
CA GLY A 162 -16.51 -5.23 -2.89
C GLY A 162 -15.24 -5.14 -2.03
N LEU A 163 -14.11 -5.63 -2.54
CA LEU A 163 -12.83 -5.61 -1.82
C LEU A 163 -12.35 -4.16 -1.56
N ALA A 164 -12.56 -3.25 -2.50
CA ALA A 164 -12.21 -1.84 -2.31
C ALA A 164 -13.03 -1.18 -1.19
N ARG A 165 -14.29 -1.58 -0.97
CA ARG A 165 -15.10 -1.11 0.18
C ARG A 165 -14.55 -1.60 1.52
N ASP A 166 -13.86 -2.73 1.54
CA ASP A 166 -13.23 -3.26 2.76
C ASP A 166 -11.86 -2.63 3.05
N ILE A 167 -11.27 -1.94 2.07
CA ILE A 167 -9.97 -1.28 2.21
C ILE A 167 -10.17 0.17 2.65
N PRO A 168 -9.69 0.58 3.84
CA PRO A 168 -9.96 1.90 4.39
C PRO A 168 -9.50 3.09 3.52
N MET A 169 -8.46 2.91 2.69
CA MET A 169 -7.98 3.96 1.78
C MET A 169 -8.84 4.15 0.52
N PHE A 170 -9.70 3.17 0.16
CA PHE A 170 -10.52 3.21 -1.05
C PHE A 170 -12.02 3.33 -0.78
N ARG A 171 -12.48 2.98 0.43
CA ARG A 171 -13.90 2.99 0.82
C ARG A 171 -14.63 4.28 0.41
N GLN A 172 -14.13 5.43 0.87
CA GLN A 172 -14.76 6.72 0.60
C GLN A 172 -14.85 7.00 -0.91
N THR A 173 -13.78 6.75 -1.65
CA THR A 173 -13.78 6.93 -3.11
C THR A 173 -14.87 6.09 -3.76
N ILE A 174 -14.97 4.79 -3.44
CA ILE A 174 -16.00 3.91 -4.00
C ILE A 174 -17.42 4.41 -3.67
N GLU A 175 -17.66 4.81 -2.42
CA GLU A 175 -18.97 5.30 -1.97
C GLU A 175 -19.41 6.57 -2.71
N GLU A 176 -18.47 7.39 -3.16
CA GLU A 176 -18.75 8.64 -3.88
C GLU A 176 -19.10 8.45 -5.37
N PHE A 177 -18.47 7.50 -6.11
CA PHE A 177 -18.72 7.35 -7.56
C PHE A 177 -19.54 6.13 -7.97
N VAL A 178 -19.67 5.11 -7.12
CA VAL A 178 -20.41 3.89 -7.47
C VAL A 178 -21.86 4.03 -7.07
N THR A 179 -22.76 4.02 -8.05
CA THR A 179 -24.20 4.06 -7.85
C THR A 179 -24.78 2.65 -7.78
N GLY A 180 -25.51 2.33 -6.71
CA GLY A 180 -26.19 1.03 -6.56
C GLY A 180 -25.22 -0.15 -6.40
N LYS A 181 -25.57 -1.28 -7.03
CA LYS A 181 -24.82 -2.55 -6.98
C LYS A 181 -24.57 -3.09 -8.40
N PRO A 182 -23.73 -2.42 -9.22
CA PRO A 182 -23.40 -2.88 -10.56
C PRO A 182 -22.53 -4.13 -10.49
N ASP A 183 -22.65 -4.99 -11.51
CA ASP A 183 -21.77 -6.15 -11.69
C ASP A 183 -20.43 -5.76 -12.31
N ALA A 184 -20.43 -4.66 -13.08
CA ALA A 184 -19.24 -4.11 -13.71
C ALA A 184 -19.37 -2.61 -13.96
N LEU A 185 -18.22 -1.94 -13.98
CA LEU A 185 -18.05 -0.55 -14.38
C LEU A 185 -17.08 -0.46 -15.54
N LEU A 186 -17.37 0.43 -16.50
CA LEU A 186 -16.38 0.90 -17.48
C LEU A 186 -16.06 2.37 -17.21
N LEU A 187 -14.78 2.62 -16.93
CA LEU A 187 -14.21 3.95 -16.74
C LEU A 187 -13.74 4.47 -18.10
N VAL A 188 -14.48 5.42 -18.68
CA VAL A 188 -14.20 5.98 -20.01
C VAL A 188 -13.55 7.35 -19.85
N GLU A 189 -12.26 7.45 -20.18
CA GLU A 189 -11.48 8.69 -20.06
C GLU A 189 -11.38 9.37 -21.43
N PHE A 190 -11.80 10.64 -21.51
CA PHE A 190 -11.55 11.51 -22.66
C PHE A 190 -10.54 12.59 -22.30
N ALA A 191 -9.74 13.00 -23.27
CA ALA A 191 -8.92 14.20 -23.16
C ALA A 191 -8.72 14.79 -24.55
N GLU A 192 -9.15 16.03 -24.71
CA GLU A 192 -9.17 16.76 -25.97
C GLU A 192 -8.19 17.94 -25.92
N GLU A 193 -7.66 18.35 -27.07
CA GLU A 193 -6.81 19.54 -27.16
C GLU A 193 -7.60 20.81 -26.81
N ASP A 194 -8.90 20.85 -27.17
CA ASP A 194 -9.85 21.87 -26.72
C ASP A 194 -10.72 21.32 -25.58
N PRO A 195 -10.52 21.77 -24.33
CA PRO A 195 -11.33 21.34 -23.19
C PRO A 195 -12.82 21.69 -23.29
N SER A 196 -13.21 22.62 -24.18
CA SER A 196 -14.63 22.97 -24.38
C SER A 196 -15.45 21.76 -24.86
N LEU A 197 -14.79 20.79 -25.50
CA LEU A 197 -15.40 19.57 -26.02
C LEU A 197 -15.70 18.51 -24.94
N HIS A 198 -15.14 18.66 -23.74
CA HIS A 198 -15.30 17.66 -22.66
C HIS A 198 -16.76 17.41 -22.27
N ALA A 199 -17.56 18.47 -22.17
CA ALA A 199 -18.98 18.34 -21.86
C ALA A 199 -19.75 17.65 -23.00
N GLN A 200 -19.35 17.87 -24.26
CA GLN A 200 -19.92 17.18 -25.41
C GLN A 200 -19.58 15.69 -25.41
N LYS A 201 -18.33 15.32 -25.12
CA LYS A 201 -17.90 13.92 -25.01
C LYS A 201 -18.68 13.15 -23.94
N LEU A 202 -18.92 13.77 -22.78
CA LEU A 202 -19.75 13.15 -21.74
C LEU A 202 -21.21 12.96 -22.19
N ARG A 203 -21.80 13.93 -22.90
CA ARG A 203 -23.15 13.78 -23.44
C ARG A 203 -23.23 12.65 -24.47
N GLN A 204 -22.28 12.58 -25.38
CA GLN A 204 -22.20 11.49 -26.38
C GLN A 204 -22.06 10.12 -25.71
N LEU A 205 -21.31 10.04 -24.60
CA LEU A 205 -21.19 8.81 -23.83
C LEU A 205 -22.51 8.42 -23.16
N ASP A 206 -23.23 9.39 -22.58
CA ASP A 206 -24.54 9.16 -21.98
C ASP A 206 -25.58 8.72 -23.02
N GLU A 207 -25.60 9.39 -24.19
CA GLU A 207 -26.43 9.03 -25.34
C GLU A 207 -26.14 7.60 -25.81
N MET A 208 -24.86 7.23 -25.96
CA MET A 208 -24.45 5.86 -26.31
C MET A 208 -24.93 4.83 -25.28
N MET A 209 -24.86 5.13 -23.97
CA MET A 209 -25.41 4.23 -22.95
C MET A 209 -26.93 4.06 -23.08
N GLY A 210 -27.64 5.12 -23.43
CA GLY A 210 -29.07 5.08 -23.74
C GLY A 210 -29.39 4.26 -24.98
N ASP A 211 -28.63 4.42 -26.07
CA ASP A 211 -28.77 3.68 -27.33
C ASP A 211 -28.53 2.17 -27.14
N LEU A 212 -27.62 1.81 -26.21
CA LEU A 212 -27.40 0.42 -25.79
C LEU A 212 -28.49 -0.13 -24.85
N GLY A 213 -29.47 0.70 -24.46
CA GLY A 213 -30.64 0.31 -23.67
C GLY A 213 -30.49 0.44 -22.16
N PHE A 214 -29.46 1.15 -21.66
CA PHE A 214 -29.24 1.36 -20.23
C PHE A 214 -29.85 2.68 -19.75
N SER A 215 -30.58 2.63 -18.64
CA SER A 215 -31.09 3.83 -17.95
C SER A 215 -31.09 3.66 -16.44
N TRP A 216 -30.84 4.75 -15.71
CA TRP A 216 -30.99 4.79 -14.25
C TRP A 216 -32.42 4.45 -13.78
N SER A 217 -33.42 4.65 -14.64
CA SER A 217 -34.81 4.28 -14.41
C SER A 217 -35.16 2.85 -14.91
N GLY A 218 -34.25 2.21 -15.62
CA GLY A 218 -34.39 0.84 -16.10
C GLY A 218 -34.34 -0.18 -14.96
N SER A 219 -34.68 -1.43 -15.26
CA SER A 219 -34.65 -2.54 -14.30
C SER A 219 -34.05 -3.80 -14.93
N GLY A 220 -33.54 -4.72 -14.10
CA GLY A 220 -32.93 -5.96 -14.57
C GLY A 220 -31.78 -5.69 -15.54
N LYS A 221 -31.85 -6.28 -16.74
CA LYS A 221 -30.82 -6.14 -17.79
C LYS A 221 -30.70 -4.72 -18.37
N ASN A 222 -31.70 -3.86 -18.17
CA ASN A 222 -31.72 -2.49 -18.71
C ASN A 222 -31.36 -1.43 -17.65
N TRP A 223 -31.05 -1.86 -16.42
CA TRP A 223 -30.60 -0.95 -15.36
C TRP A 223 -29.14 -0.56 -15.59
N GLY A 224 -28.80 0.70 -15.40
CA GLY A 224 -27.44 1.20 -15.51
C GLY A 224 -27.40 2.57 -16.19
N GLY A 225 -26.26 3.25 -16.15
CA GLY A 225 -26.13 4.56 -16.76
C GLY A 225 -24.73 5.12 -16.59
N MET A 226 -24.53 6.37 -17.01
CA MET A 226 -23.24 7.04 -16.93
C MET A 226 -23.26 8.12 -15.83
N THR A 227 -22.24 8.07 -14.96
CA THR A 227 -21.99 9.14 -13.97
C THR A 227 -20.83 10.00 -14.46
N PRO A 228 -21.04 11.31 -14.73
CA PRO A 228 -19.96 12.20 -15.16
C PRO A 228 -19.07 12.59 -13.99
N VAL A 229 -17.75 12.59 -14.20
CA VAL A 229 -16.73 12.97 -13.21
C VAL A 229 -15.79 14.03 -13.80
N PRO A 230 -16.22 15.31 -13.84
CA PRO A 230 -15.40 16.40 -14.37
C PRO A 230 -14.34 16.91 -13.37
N ASP A 231 -14.51 16.64 -12.07
CA ASP A 231 -13.57 17.08 -11.03
C ASP A 231 -12.21 16.34 -11.13
N PRO A 232 -11.09 17.05 -11.39
CA PRO A 232 -9.77 16.42 -11.48
C PRO A 232 -9.34 15.70 -10.20
N ALA A 233 -9.76 16.17 -9.02
CA ALA A 233 -9.40 15.52 -7.76
C ALA A 233 -10.07 14.16 -7.62
N MET A 234 -11.36 14.06 -7.95
CA MET A 234 -12.06 12.78 -7.99
C MET A 234 -11.53 11.85 -9.08
N GLN A 235 -11.21 12.37 -10.27
CA GLN A 235 -10.56 11.58 -11.33
C GLN A 235 -9.23 10.96 -10.87
N ALA A 236 -8.41 11.72 -10.12
CA ALA A 236 -7.17 11.21 -9.56
C ALA A 236 -7.43 10.09 -8.55
N ARG A 237 -8.41 10.24 -7.65
CA ARG A 237 -8.79 9.18 -6.69
C ARG A 237 -9.27 7.90 -7.39
N ILE A 238 -10.07 8.02 -8.44
CA ILE A 238 -10.56 6.88 -9.23
C ILE A 238 -9.40 6.21 -9.97
N ALA A 239 -8.48 6.99 -10.56
CA ALA A 239 -7.28 6.45 -11.22
C ALA A 239 -6.35 5.72 -10.25
N ASP A 240 -6.15 6.24 -9.03
CA ASP A 240 -5.37 5.60 -7.97
C ASP A 240 -6.01 4.29 -7.52
N LEU A 241 -7.34 4.24 -7.42
CA LEU A 241 -8.09 3.02 -7.14
C LEU A 241 -7.92 2.00 -8.27
N ARG A 242 -8.13 2.41 -9.53
CA ARG A 242 -8.04 1.52 -10.68
C ARG A 242 -6.63 0.97 -10.90
N SER A 243 -5.60 1.77 -10.70
CA SER A 243 -4.20 1.34 -10.76
C SER A 243 -3.82 0.42 -9.60
N SER A 244 -4.58 0.43 -8.50
CA SER A 244 -4.41 -0.45 -7.36
C SER A 244 -5.19 -1.78 -7.48
N GLY A 245 -5.90 -2.01 -8.60
CA GLY A 245 -6.80 -3.16 -8.79
C GLY A 245 -6.17 -4.51 -8.46
N LEU A 246 -4.98 -4.79 -8.97
CA LEU A 246 -4.20 -5.99 -8.61
C LEU A 246 -4.07 -6.16 -7.10
N ASN A 247 -3.67 -5.11 -6.40
CA ASN A 247 -3.38 -5.18 -4.98
C ASN A 247 -4.65 -5.30 -4.14
N ILE A 248 -5.75 -4.68 -4.59
CA ILE A 248 -7.08 -4.84 -4.02
C ILE A 248 -7.52 -6.31 -4.14
N MET A 249 -7.38 -6.91 -5.32
CA MET A 249 -7.72 -8.33 -5.51
C MET A 249 -6.90 -9.26 -4.61
N MET A 250 -5.61 -8.95 -4.42
CA MET A 250 -4.73 -9.72 -3.55
C MET A 250 -4.98 -9.50 -2.04
N SER A 251 -5.97 -8.69 -1.65
CA SER A 251 -6.33 -8.46 -0.25
C SER A 251 -7.25 -9.54 0.36
N MET A 252 -7.69 -10.53 -0.44
CA MET A 252 -8.43 -11.70 0.05
C MET A 252 -7.66 -12.39 1.19
N LYS A 253 -8.32 -12.68 2.32
CA LYS A 253 -7.67 -13.24 3.52
C LYS A 253 -7.68 -14.78 3.60
N SER A 254 -8.37 -15.44 2.67
CA SER A 254 -8.37 -16.90 2.49
C SER A 254 -7.06 -17.44 1.95
N ASP A 255 -6.87 -18.76 2.03
CA ASP A 255 -5.73 -19.47 1.45
C ASP A 255 -5.71 -19.40 -0.09
N GLY A 256 -6.90 -19.48 -0.71
CA GLY A 256 -7.05 -19.21 -2.14
C GLY A 256 -6.73 -17.74 -2.43
N LYS A 257 -5.85 -17.50 -3.40
CA LYS A 257 -5.46 -16.18 -3.89
C LYS A 257 -5.74 -16.04 -5.38
N PRO A 258 -6.02 -14.83 -5.90
CA PRO A 258 -6.07 -14.58 -7.35
C PRO A 258 -4.69 -14.77 -8.00
N VAL A 259 -4.47 -15.90 -8.66
CA VAL A 259 -3.18 -16.27 -9.26
C VAL A 259 -3.03 -15.68 -10.66
N SER A 260 -1.82 -15.22 -10.99
CA SER A 260 -1.48 -14.67 -12.32
C SER A 260 -0.85 -15.77 -13.18
N PHE A 261 -1.59 -16.22 -14.19
CA PHE A 261 -1.04 -17.06 -15.25
C PHE A 261 -1.79 -16.92 -16.59
N VAL A 262 -3.06 -16.49 -16.58
CA VAL A 262 -3.91 -16.22 -17.78
C VAL A 262 -4.34 -14.75 -17.91
N GLU A 263 -3.88 -13.89 -17.02
CA GLU A 263 -4.31 -12.49 -16.83
C GLU A 263 -3.80 -11.50 -17.87
N ASP A 264 -3.37 -11.96 -19.05
CA ASP A 264 -2.74 -11.09 -20.05
C ASP A 264 -3.18 -11.45 -21.47
N CYS A 265 -4.34 -12.08 -21.60
CA CYS A 265 -4.84 -12.49 -22.90
C CYS A 265 -5.57 -11.31 -23.57
N ALA A 266 -5.34 -11.15 -24.87
CA ALA A 266 -5.96 -10.12 -25.69
C ALA A 266 -6.74 -10.74 -26.87
N VAL A 267 -7.98 -10.30 -27.08
CA VAL A 267 -8.83 -10.66 -28.23
C VAL A 267 -9.37 -9.40 -28.90
N GLU A 268 -9.97 -9.52 -30.08
CA GLU A 268 -10.66 -8.39 -30.72
C GLU A 268 -11.92 -7.99 -29.95
N LEU A 269 -12.30 -6.71 -30.00
CA LEU A 269 -13.43 -6.19 -29.22
C LEU A 269 -14.79 -6.86 -29.53
N PRO A 270 -15.13 -7.18 -30.80
CA PRO A 270 -16.38 -7.89 -31.09
C PRO A 270 -16.46 -9.29 -30.47
N ASP A 271 -15.31 -9.92 -30.22
CA ASP A 271 -15.22 -11.25 -29.61
C ASP A 271 -15.12 -11.20 -28.08
N LEU A 272 -14.93 -10.02 -27.49
CA LEU A 272 -14.57 -9.85 -26.08
C LEU A 272 -15.62 -10.45 -25.13
N ALA A 273 -16.90 -10.18 -25.37
CA ALA A 273 -17.99 -10.69 -24.53
C ALA A 273 -18.04 -12.22 -24.54
N ALA A 274 -18.08 -12.83 -25.74
CA ALA A 274 -18.10 -14.29 -25.91
C ALA A 274 -16.83 -14.98 -25.39
N TYR A 275 -15.67 -14.32 -25.51
CA TYR A 275 -14.42 -14.80 -24.91
C TYR A 275 -14.50 -14.84 -23.38
N THR A 276 -14.98 -13.75 -22.76
CA THR A 276 -15.09 -13.69 -21.30
C THR A 276 -16.10 -14.67 -20.72
N GLU A 277 -17.19 -14.94 -21.44
CA GLU A 277 -18.17 -15.96 -21.08
C GLU A 277 -17.54 -17.36 -21.12
N GLY A 278 -16.88 -17.74 -22.23
CA GLY A 278 -16.21 -19.03 -22.33
C GLY A 278 -15.10 -19.23 -21.29
N LEU A 279 -14.37 -18.16 -20.94
CA LEU A 279 -13.36 -18.23 -19.88
C LEU A 279 -13.98 -18.37 -18.48
N THR A 280 -15.15 -17.76 -18.25
CA THR A 280 -15.92 -17.97 -17.03
C THR A 280 -16.35 -19.43 -16.90
N GLU A 281 -16.83 -20.06 -17.97
CA GLU A 281 -17.16 -21.49 -18.00
C GLU A 281 -15.96 -22.41 -17.72
N ILE A 282 -14.76 -22.04 -18.21
CA ILE A 282 -13.51 -22.76 -17.88
C ILE A 282 -13.26 -22.71 -16.38
N PHE A 283 -13.36 -21.55 -15.74
CA PHE A 283 -13.15 -21.43 -14.30
C PHE A 283 -14.17 -22.22 -13.50
N GLU A 284 -15.46 -22.13 -13.85
CA GLU A 284 -16.53 -22.84 -13.14
C GLU A 284 -16.38 -24.36 -13.23
N ARG A 285 -16.04 -24.90 -14.41
CA ARG A 285 -15.75 -26.34 -14.57
C ARG A 285 -14.56 -26.82 -13.75
N ASN A 286 -13.59 -25.93 -13.51
CA ASN A 286 -12.43 -26.18 -12.67
C ASN A 286 -12.66 -25.81 -11.19
N GLY A 287 -13.90 -25.51 -10.79
CA GLY A 287 -14.27 -25.27 -9.39
C GLY A 287 -13.77 -23.94 -8.81
N THR A 288 -13.42 -22.98 -9.66
CA THR A 288 -12.95 -21.65 -9.26
C THR A 288 -13.77 -20.54 -9.93
N ARG A 289 -13.48 -19.28 -9.60
CA ARG A 289 -14.09 -18.10 -10.20
C ARG A 289 -13.02 -17.11 -10.62
N GLY A 290 -13.25 -16.46 -11.74
CA GLY A 290 -12.41 -15.38 -12.24
C GLY A 290 -12.68 -14.07 -11.48
N THR A 291 -11.62 -13.31 -11.27
CA THR A 291 -11.70 -11.93 -10.82
C THR A 291 -11.13 -11.02 -11.88
N TRP A 292 -11.83 -9.93 -12.19
CA TRP A 292 -11.63 -9.21 -13.44
C TRP A 292 -11.31 -7.73 -13.22
N TYR A 293 -10.23 -7.29 -13.85
CA TYR A 293 -9.96 -5.90 -14.18
C TYR A 293 -9.36 -5.90 -15.57
N ALA A 294 -9.54 -4.88 -16.40
CA ALA A 294 -9.07 -4.99 -17.78
C ALA A 294 -8.86 -3.64 -18.45
N HIS A 295 -8.06 -3.66 -19.50
CA HIS A 295 -8.03 -2.63 -20.53
C HIS A 295 -9.07 -3.01 -21.60
N ALA A 296 -10.34 -2.79 -21.27
CA ALA A 296 -11.46 -3.21 -22.11
C ALA A 296 -11.38 -2.58 -23.52
N SER A 297 -10.86 -1.36 -23.64
CA SER A 297 -10.72 -0.66 -24.93
C SER A 297 -9.82 -1.35 -25.97
N VAL A 298 -9.00 -2.31 -25.56
CA VAL A 298 -8.04 -3.00 -26.44
C VAL A 298 -8.13 -4.52 -26.29
N GLY A 299 -9.25 -5.00 -25.73
CA GLY A 299 -9.57 -6.41 -25.57
C GLY A 299 -8.58 -7.21 -24.71
N CYS A 300 -7.74 -6.51 -23.94
CA CYS A 300 -6.71 -7.11 -23.09
C CYS A 300 -7.23 -7.23 -21.66
N LEU A 301 -7.40 -8.47 -21.20
CA LEU A 301 -8.05 -8.78 -19.93
C LEU A 301 -7.04 -9.12 -18.85
N HIS A 302 -7.21 -8.54 -17.66
CA HIS A 302 -6.56 -9.00 -16.45
C HIS A 302 -7.52 -9.84 -15.61
N VAL A 303 -7.43 -11.15 -15.82
CA VAL A 303 -8.28 -12.14 -15.19
C VAL A 303 -7.48 -13.12 -14.35
N ARG A 304 -7.93 -13.35 -13.12
CA ARG A 304 -7.23 -14.22 -12.16
C ARG A 304 -8.18 -15.18 -11.49
N PRO A 305 -8.03 -16.49 -11.67
CA PRO A 305 -8.77 -17.47 -10.88
C PRO A 305 -8.22 -17.54 -9.45
N VAL A 306 -9.10 -17.88 -8.51
CA VAL A 306 -8.75 -18.01 -7.09
C VAL A 306 -8.30 -19.44 -6.83
N LEU A 307 -7.01 -19.64 -6.55
CA LEU A 307 -6.38 -20.94 -6.31
C LEU A 307 -5.44 -20.88 -5.10
N ASN A 308 -5.26 -22.01 -4.42
CA ASN A 308 -4.30 -22.20 -3.34
C ASN A 308 -3.08 -22.99 -3.85
N LEU A 309 -2.07 -22.28 -4.37
CA LEU A 309 -0.84 -22.90 -4.90
C LEU A 309 0.03 -23.62 -3.87
N LYS A 310 -0.38 -23.68 -2.60
CA LYS A 310 0.23 -24.57 -1.61
C LYS A 310 -0.18 -26.03 -1.87
N LEU A 311 -1.34 -26.27 -2.49
CA LEU A 311 -1.90 -27.59 -2.75
C LEU A 311 -1.53 -28.10 -4.14
N ASP A 312 -1.09 -29.36 -4.23
CA ASP A 312 -0.75 -29.98 -5.53
C ASP A 312 -1.95 -30.09 -6.47
N GLN A 313 -3.16 -30.26 -5.92
CA GLN A 313 -4.40 -30.29 -6.71
C GLN A 313 -4.65 -28.96 -7.43
N ASP A 314 -4.42 -27.84 -6.76
CA ASP A 314 -4.65 -26.50 -7.32
C ASP A 314 -3.57 -26.12 -8.33
N VAL A 315 -2.35 -26.67 -8.19
CA VAL A 315 -1.32 -26.55 -9.24
C VAL A 315 -1.74 -27.27 -10.51
N LYS A 316 -2.26 -28.50 -10.41
CA LYS A 316 -2.79 -29.23 -11.58
C LYS A 316 -3.96 -28.46 -12.21
N THR A 317 -4.84 -27.92 -11.37
CA THR A 317 -5.97 -27.10 -11.80
C THR A 317 -5.49 -25.83 -12.53
N MET A 318 -4.45 -25.16 -12.01
CA MET A 318 -3.79 -24.02 -12.67
C MET A 318 -3.34 -24.39 -14.09
N ARG A 319 -2.66 -25.55 -14.24
CA ARG A 319 -2.20 -26.04 -15.54
C ARG A 319 -3.35 -26.30 -16.51
N THR A 320 -4.40 -27.00 -16.06
CA THR A 320 -5.59 -27.29 -16.88
C THR A 320 -6.26 -26.00 -17.36
N ILE A 321 -6.46 -25.03 -16.46
CA ILE A 321 -7.04 -23.73 -16.82
C ILE A 321 -6.17 -23.01 -17.84
N ALA A 322 -4.85 -23.03 -17.70
CA ALA A 322 -3.94 -22.38 -18.64
C ALA A 322 -4.07 -22.98 -20.04
N GLU A 323 -4.05 -24.30 -20.15
CA GLU A 323 -4.16 -25.01 -21.42
C GLU A 323 -5.48 -24.73 -22.14
N GLU A 324 -6.61 -24.82 -21.41
CA GLU A 324 -7.95 -24.52 -21.94
C GLU A 324 -8.10 -23.05 -22.32
N CYS A 325 -7.59 -22.13 -21.49
CA CYS A 325 -7.63 -20.69 -21.76
C CYS A 325 -6.86 -20.37 -23.04
N PHE A 326 -5.66 -20.92 -23.23
CA PHE A 326 -4.87 -20.64 -24.43
C PHE A 326 -5.45 -21.29 -25.70
N ASP A 327 -6.16 -22.42 -25.58
CA ASP A 327 -6.97 -22.95 -26.69
C ASP A 327 -8.12 -22.00 -27.06
N LEU A 328 -8.78 -21.42 -26.05
CA LEU A 328 -9.84 -20.44 -26.27
C LEU A 328 -9.31 -19.16 -26.93
N VAL A 329 -8.17 -18.64 -26.48
CA VAL A 329 -7.50 -17.48 -27.10
C VAL A 329 -7.15 -17.77 -28.56
N ALA A 330 -6.58 -18.95 -28.85
CA ALA A 330 -6.26 -19.36 -30.21
C ALA A 330 -7.51 -19.44 -31.11
N LYS A 331 -8.63 -19.94 -30.59
CA LYS A 331 -9.94 -19.97 -31.29
C LYS A 331 -10.39 -18.57 -31.73
N TYR A 332 -10.21 -17.56 -30.88
CA TYR A 332 -10.51 -16.16 -31.20
C TYR A 332 -9.36 -15.42 -31.88
N LYS A 333 -8.31 -16.12 -32.31
CA LYS A 333 -7.12 -15.55 -32.99
C LYS A 333 -6.44 -14.43 -32.17
N GLY A 334 -6.56 -14.52 -30.85
CA GLY A 334 -6.01 -13.54 -29.92
C GLY A 334 -4.54 -13.77 -29.60
N SER A 335 -4.03 -12.99 -28.64
CA SER A 335 -2.70 -13.17 -28.04
C SER A 335 -2.84 -13.69 -26.61
N HIS A 336 -2.04 -14.67 -26.23
CA HIS A 336 -1.97 -15.18 -24.86
C HIS A 336 -1.10 -14.31 -23.93
N SER A 337 -0.45 -13.30 -24.53
CA SER A 337 0.50 -12.38 -23.90
C SER A 337 0.32 -11.00 -24.57
N GLY A 338 -0.35 -10.09 -23.88
CA GLY A 338 -0.83 -8.80 -24.37
C GLY A 338 0.03 -7.63 -23.92
N GLU A 339 0.51 -7.61 -22.66
CA GLU A 339 1.34 -6.54 -22.11
C GLU A 339 2.41 -6.96 -21.08
N HIS A 340 2.26 -8.11 -20.43
CA HIS A 340 3.14 -8.53 -19.33
C HIS A 340 4.43 -9.21 -19.79
N GLY A 341 4.44 -9.72 -21.02
CA GLY A 341 5.47 -10.61 -21.53
C GLY A 341 5.17 -12.07 -21.19
N ASP A 342 6.05 -12.95 -21.63
CA ASP A 342 5.91 -14.38 -21.49
C ASP A 342 6.53 -14.90 -20.19
N GLY A 343 7.76 -14.48 -19.90
CA GLY A 343 8.54 -14.94 -18.76
C GLY A 343 8.60 -16.46 -18.65
N LEU A 344 8.67 -16.96 -17.41
CA LEU A 344 8.63 -18.41 -17.14
C LEU A 344 7.21 -18.98 -17.27
N VAL A 345 6.21 -18.12 -17.21
CA VAL A 345 4.80 -18.51 -17.05
C VAL A 345 4.21 -18.93 -18.39
N ARG A 346 4.47 -18.18 -19.47
CA ARG A 346 3.80 -18.39 -20.76
C ARG A 346 4.68 -18.96 -21.86
N SER A 347 6.01 -18.86 -21.73
CA SER A 347 6.94 -19.26 -22.79
C SER A 347 6.74 -20.71 -23.26
N GLU A 348 6.34 -21.62 -22.38
CA GLU A 348 6.05 -23.02 -22.75
C GLU A 348 4.95 -23.13 -23.82
N PHE A 349 4.01 -22.19 -23.85
CA PHE A 349 2.84 -22.23 -24.72
C PHE A 349 3.05 -21.53 -26.07
N HIS A 350 4.27 -21.08 -26.38
CA HIS A 350 4.59 -20.47 -27.67
C HIS A 350 4.32 -21.38 -28.85
N GLU A 351 4.54 -22.69 -28.72
CA GLU A 351 4.26 -23.62 -29.80
C GLU A 351 2.77 -23.72 -30.12
N LYS A 352 1.90 -23.70 -29.09
CA LYS A 352 0.44 -23.69 -29.26
C LYS A 352 -0.02 -22.46 -30.05
N MET A 353 0.65 -21.32 -29.83
CA MET A 353 0.21 -20.03 -30.34
C MET A 353 0.84 -19.67 -31.69
N PHE A 354 2.13 -19.93 -31.88
CA PHE A 354 2.88 -19.56 -33.08
C PHE A 354 3.22 -20.75 -33.97
N GLY A 355 3.07 -21.97 -33.48
CA GLY A 355 3.50 -23.18 -34.16
C GLY A 355 5.01 -23.48 -33.99
N PRO A 356 5.42 -24.74 -34.19
CA PRO A 356 6.80 -25.18 -33.94
C PRO A 356 7.83 -24.47 -34.82
N ARG A 357 7.44 -24.09 -36.04
CA ARG A 357 8.32 -23.37 -36.98
C ARG A 357 8.70 -21.97 -36.46
N MET A 358 7.77 -21.24 -35.87
CA MET A 358 8.05 -19.92 -35.27
C MET A 358 8.90 -20.04 -34.01
N VAL A 359 8.62 -21.01 -33.15
CA VAL A 359 9.44 -21.27 -31.96
C VAL A 359 10.88 -21.62 -32.34
N ALA A 360 11.08 -22.42 -33.39
CA ALA A 360 12.41 -22.71 -33.93
C ALA A 360 13.11 -21.46 -34.48
N ASN A 361 12.36 -20.52 -35.07
CA ASN A 361 12.91 -19.23 -35.50
C ASN A 361 13.28 -18.34 -34.30
N PHE A 362 12.50 -18.36 -33.21
CA PHE A 362 12.88 -17.68 -31.98
C PHE A 362 14.20 -18.23 -31.42
N ALA A 363 14.35 -19.55 -31.35
CA ALA A 363 15.60 -20.19 -30.93
C ALA A 363 16.77 -19.77 -31.84
N GLN A 364 16.55 -19.73 -33.16
CA GLN A 364 17.51 -19.24 -34.13
C GLN A 364 17.95 -17.79 -33.89
N VAL A 365 17.02 -16.89 -33.54
CA VAL A 365 17.35 -15.50 -33.17
C VAL A 365 18.15 -15.48 -31.86
N LYS A 366 17.72 -16.22 -30.84
CA LYS A 366 18.46 -16.33 -29.57
C LYS A 366 19.91 -16.75 -29.79
N THR A 367 20.14 -17.81 -30.56
CA THR A 367 21.50 -18.32 -30.82
C THR A 367 22.40 -17.30 -31.54
N ARG A 368 21.83 -16.42 -32.37
CA ARG A 368 22.60 -15.37 -33.06
C ARG A 368 23.07 -14.27 -32.13
N LEU A 369 22.25 -13.86 -31.17
CA LEU A 369 22.58 -12.75 -30.26
C LEU A 369 23.21 -13.21 -28.94
N ASP A 370 22.92 -14.44 -28.51
CA ASP A 370 23.42 -15.04 -27.27
C ASP A 370 23.68 -16.55 -27.46
N PRO A 371 24.77 -16.92 -28.15
CA PRO A 371 25.09 -18.32 -28.47
C PRO A 371 25.43 -19.17 -27.23
N THR A 372 25.84 -18.55 -26.12
CA THR A 372 26.18 -19.23 -24.87
C THR A 372 25.00 -19.31 -23.89
N CYS A 373 23.84 -18.73 -24.25
CA CYS A 373 22.64 -18.68 -23.42
C CYS A 373 22.88 -18.02 -22.04
N LEU A 374 23.70 -16.96 -22.01
CA LEU A 374 24.01 -16.21 -20.80
C LEU A 374 22.85 -15.32 -20.34
N PHE A 375 22.15 -14.70 -21.28
CA PHE A 375 21.15 -13.68 -21.00
C PHE A 375 19.76 -14.29 -20.73
N ASN A 376 19.34 -14.17 -19.47
CA ASN A 376 18.01 -14.50 -18.95
C ASN A 376 17.45 -15.88 -19.43
N PRO A 377 18.18 -16.99 -19.20
CA PRO A 377 17.84 -18.30 -19.76
C PRO A 377 16.46 -18.81 -19.32
N GLY A 378 15.91 -19.72 -20.14
CA GLY A 378 14.64 -20.40 -19.88
C GLY A 378 13.39 -19.54 -20.10
N LYS A 379 13.51 -18.43 -20.85
CA LYS A 379 12.40 -17.53 -21.20
C LYS A 379 12.43 -17.29 -22.70
N ILE A 380 11.24 -17.16 -23.30
CA ILE A 380 10.95 -17.14 -24.74
C ILE A 380 11.35 -18.43 -25.47
N VAL A 381 12.54 -18.98 -25.19
CA VAL A 381 13.06 -20.20 -25.78
C VAL A 381 13.58 -21.14 -24.69
N ASN A 382 13.40 -22.45 -24.93
CA ASN A 382 13.76 -23.53 -24.00
C ASN A 382 13.24 -23.30 -22.56
N PRO A 383 11.96 -22.95 -22.37
CA PRO A 383 11.43 -22.69 -21.04
C PRO A 383 11.26 -23.97 -20.21
N PRO A 384 11.31 -23.88 -18.86
CA PRO A 384 10.81 -24.95 -18.02
C PRO A 384 9.29 -25.08 -18.17
N LYS A 385 8.72 -26.13 -17.56
CA LYS A 385 7.26 -26.25 -17.48
C LYS A 385 6.67 -25.17 -16.57
N MET A 386 5.51 -24.63 -16.93
CA MET A 386 4.77 -23.63 -16.15
C MET A 386 4.49 -24.09 -14.71
N ASP A 387 4.32 -25.39 -14.51
CA ASP A 387 4.01 -26.04 -13.24
C ASP A 387 5.24 -26.66 -12.53
N ASP A 388 6.47 -26.27 -12.93
CA ASP A 388 7.68 -26.65 -12.21
C ASP A 388 7.68 -26.06 -10.79
N ARG A 389 7.39 -26.92 -9.81
CA ARG A 389 7.27 -26.57 -8.39
C ARG A 389 8.54 -25.98 -7.78
N SER A 390 9.72 -26.22 -8.37
CA SER A 390 10.97 -25.65 -7.87
C SER A 390 11.05 -24.12 -8.04
N LEU A 391 10.23 -23.56 -8.93
CA LEU A 391 10.17 -22.12 -9.22
C LEU A 391 9.05 -21.39 -8.46
N PHE A 392 8.22 -22.12 -7.72
CA PHE A 392 7.07 -21.54 -7.04
C PHE A 392 7.50 -20.84 -5.75
N ARG A 393 6.79 -19.75 -5.42
CA ARG A 393 6.95 -19.08 -4.12
C ARG A 393 6.71 -20.04 -2.95
N TYR A 394 5.79 -20.97 -3.14
CA TYR A 394 5.44 -22.05 -2.23
C TYR A 394 5.81 -23.37 -2.91
N GLY A 395 7.00 -23.89 -2.59
CA GLY A 395 7.45 -25.18 -3.08
C GLY A 395 6.61 -26.33 -2.53
N SER A 396 6.83 -27.55 -3.03
CA SER A 396 6.11 -28.75 -2.59
C SER A 396 6.33 -29.11 -1.12
N ASP A 397 7.45 -28.65 -0.53
CA ASP A 397 7.83 -28.83 0.87
C ASP A 397 7.42 -27.65 1.76
N TYR A 398 6.74 -26.64 1.21
CA TYR A 398 6.32 -25.47 1.96
C TYR A 398 5.27 -25.83 3.01
N LYS A 399 5.65 -25.72 4.28
CA LYS A 399 4.77 -25.91 5.43
C LYS A 399 5.14 -24.95 6.55
N VAL A 400 4.16 -24.62 7.38
CA VAL A 400 4.35 -23.85 8.61
C VAL A 400 3.76 -24.68 9.74
N GLU A 401 4.59 -25.03 10.72
CA GLU A 401 4.16 -25.78 11.90
C GLU A 401 3.30 -24.90 12.82
N GLU A 402 2.47 -25.54 13.66
CA GLU A 402 1.70 -24.81 14.67
C GLU A 402 2.59 -24.26 15.79
N PHE A 403 2.34 -23.01 16.20
CA PHE A 403 2.99 -22.40 17.35
C PHE A 403 2.09 -21.34 18.01
N PRO A 404 2.25 -21.09 19.33
CA PRO A 404 1.39 -20.16 20.04
C PRO A 404 1.66 -18.70 19.65
N THR A 405 0.63 -18.00 19.21
CA THR A 405 0.60 -16.55 19.03
C THR A 405 -0.02 -15.87 20.25
N GLY A 406 0.39 -14.63 20.50
CA GLY A 406 -0.17 -13.83 21.60
C GLY A 406 -1.41 -13.01 21.22
N LEU A 407 -1.54 -12.67 19.95
CA LEU A 407 -2.63 -11.87 19.37
C LEU A 407 -3.57 -12.73 18.52
N ASP A 408 -4.78 -12.24 18.28
CA ASP A 408 -5.83 -12.90 17.50
C ASP A 408 -5.70 -12.75 15.96
N TRP A 409 -5.18 -13.76 15.28
CA TRP A 409 -5.02 -13.74 13.82
C TRP A 409 -6.16 -14.41 13.06
N SER A 410 -7.31 -14.67 13.72
CA SER A 410 -8.42 -15.44 13.16
C SER A 410 -9.08 -14.84 11.91
N GLU A 411 -8.79 -13.56 11.60
CA GLU A 411 -9.19 -12.90 10.37
C GLU A 411 -8.53 -13.52 9.11
N TRP A 412 -7.43 -14.26 9.29
CA TRP A 412 -6.70 -14.95 8.22
C TRP A 412 -6.72 -16.47 8.42
N SER A 413 -6.61 -17.22 7.33
CA SER A 413 -6.47 -18.68 7.37
C SER A 413 -5.02 -19.12 7.60
N GLY A 414 -4.81 -20.42 7.85
CA GLY A 414 -3.50 -21.05 7.96
C GLY A 414 -3.02 -21.25 9.40
N SER A 415 -1.81 -21.80 9.52
CA SER A 415 -1.22 -22.22 10.80
C SER A 415 -1.02 -21.06 11.77
N ALA A 416 -0.84 -21.41 13.05
CA ALA A 416 -0.62 -20.48 14.15
C ALA A 416 -1.79 -19.49 14.29
N GLY A 417 -3.01 -20.03 14.25
CA GLY A 417 -4.26 -19.26 14.41
C GLY A 417 -4.51 -18.20 13.33
N GLY A 418 -3.94 -18.37 12.13
CA GLY A 418 -4.04 -17.41 11.02
C GLY A 418 -2.81 -16.52 10.82
N PHE A 419 -1.81 -16.58 11.70
CA PHE A 419 -0.60 -15.75 11.57
C PHE A 419 0.17 -16.05 10.29
N GLN A 420 0.22 -17.32 9.86
CA GLN A 420 0.76 -17.69 8.56
C GLN A 420 0.10 -16.91 7.42
N GLY A 421 -1.23 -16.95 7.33
CA GLY A 421 -1.98 -16.29 6.26
C GLY A 421 -1.77 -14.77 6.26
N ALA A 422 -1.67 -14.17 7.45
CA ALA A 422 -1.35 -12.74 7.60
C ALA A 422 0.03 -12.40 7.01
N VAL A 423 1.07 -13.20 7.31
CA VAL A 423 2.43 -13.01 6.77
C VAL A 423 2.45 -13.19 5.24
N GLU A 424 1.65 -14.12 4.72
CA GLU A 424 1.52 -14.42 3.28
C GLU A 424 0.84 -13.30 2.47
N MET A 425 0.15 -12.34 3.12
CA MET A 425 -0.51 -11.20 2.45
C MET A 425 0.45 -10.26 1.70
N CYS A 426 1.75 -10.31 1.98
CA CYS A 426 2.72 -9.58 1.18
C CYS A 426 2.83 -10.21 -0.21
N ASN A 427 2.43 -9.48 -1.27
CA ASN A 427 2.51 -9.93 -2.67
C ASN A 427 3.72 -9.35 -3.42
N ASN A 428 4.68 -8.73 -2.72
CA ASN A 428 5.89 -8.13 -3.29
C ASN A 428 5.71 -6.91 -4.23
N ASN A 429 4.53 -6.29 -4.28
CA ASN A 429 4.20 -5.14 -5.15
C ASN A 429 5.15 -3.93 -5.05
N GLY A 430 5.92 -3.80 -3.96
CA GLY A 430 6.89 -2.71 -3.81
C GLY A 430 6.29 -1.36 -3.44
N ALA A 431 5.01 -1.25 -3.07
CA ALA A 431 4.40 0.00 -2.58
C ALA A 431 5.17 0.60 -1.40
N CYS A 432 5.81 -0.25 -0.59
CA CYS A 432 6.69 0.14 0.52
C CYS A 432 8.04 0.76 0.10
N ARG A 433 8.36 0.83 -1.20
CA ARG A 433 9.57 1.48 -1.75
C ARG A 433 9.36 2.98 -2.04
N LYS A 434 8.17 3.53 -1.82
CA LYS A 434 7.90 4.96 -2.01
C LYS A 434 8.88 5.81 -1.19
N LEU A 435 9.55 6.75 -1.85
CA LEU A 435 10.54 7.63 -1.22
C LEU A 435 9.92 8.91 -0.63
N LYS A 436 8.71 9.28 -1.05
CA LYS A 436 7.96 10.46 -0.63
C LYS A 436 6.47 10.15 -0.56
N GLY A 437 5.71 10.97 0.18
CA GLY A 437 4.26 10.88 0.36
C GLY A 437 3.84 9.72 1.27
N GLY A 438 2.87 9.94 2.16
CA GLY A 438 2.42 8.92 3.12
C GLY A 438 3.47 8.53 4.17
N VAL A 439 3.06 7.63 5.06
CA VAL A 439 3.77 7.10 6.23
C VAL A 439 4.74 5.99 5.87
N MET A 440 4.35 5.05 5.00
CA MET A 440 5.11 3.81 4.72
C MET A 440 6.28 4.06 3.75
N CYS A 441 7.51 3.59 3.99
CA CYS A 441 8.09 2.94 5.16
C CYS A 441 9.31 3.79 5.62
N PRO A 442 9.29 4.40 6.83
CA PRO A 442 10.29 5.41 7.22
C PRO A 442 11.72 4.86 7.23
N SER A 443 11.91 3.62 7.70
CA SER A 443 13.22 3.01 7.80
C SER A 443 13.86 2.84 6.42
N PHE A 444 13.13 2.37 5.42
CA PHE A 444 13.65 2.26 4.06
C PHE A 444 13.94 3.63 3.43
N ARG A 445 13.17 4.68 3.77
CA ARG A 445 13.45 6.02 3.25
C ARG A 445 14.81 6.54 3.70
N VAL A 446 15.25 6.13 4.88
CA VAL A 446 16.58 6.43 5.42
C VAL A 446 17.63 5.47 4.89
N THR A 447 17.43 4.16 5.03
CA THR A 447 18.51 3.19 4.77
C THR A 447 18.66 2.80 3.31
N ARG A 448 17.59 2.89 2.52
CA ARG A 448 17.47 2.36 1.14
C ARG A 448 17.73 0.86 1.02
N LYS A 449 17.73 0.12 2.13
CA LYS A 449 17.97 -1.33 2.16
C LYS A 449 16.66 -2.11 2.12
N GLU A 450 16.60 -3.10 1.24
CA GLU A 450 15.41 -3.93 1.02
C GLU A 450 14.92 -4.63 2.32
N GLN A 451 15.82 -5.03 3.21
CA GLN A 451 15.48 -5.62 4.50
C GLN A 451 14.65 -4.68 5.40
N ASP A 452 14.78 -3.35 5.22
CA ASP A 452 14.21 -2.32 6.09
C ASP A 452 12.85 -1.78 5.61
N LEU A 453 12.21 -2.44 4.64
CA LEU A 453 10.84 -2.16 4.22
C LEU A 453 9.90 -3.33 4.52
N THR A 454 8.60 -3.10 4.36
CA THR A 454 7.55 -4.10 4.65
C THR A 454 7.77 -5.42 3.93
N ARG A 455 8.06 -5.42 2.62
CA ARG A 455 8.15 -6.66 1.84
C ARG A 455 9.38 -7.50 2.18
N GLY A 456 10.53 -6.86 2.43
CA GLY A 456 11.73 -7.53 2.95
C GLY A 456 11.42 -8.24 4.27
N ARG A 457 10.85 -7.54 5.25
CA ARG A 457 10.48 -8.12 6.55
C ARG A 457 9.47 -9.25 6.43
N ALA A 458 8.43 -9.07 5.62
CA ALA A 458 7.40 -10.10 5.43
C ALA A 458 7.95 -11.37 4.76
N ASN A 459 8.86 -11.24 3.78
CA ASN A 459 9.49 -12.42 3.17
C ASN A 459 10.46 -13.10 4.12
N THR A 460 11.31 -12.36 4.85
CA THR A 460 12.19 -12.95 5.85
C THR A 460 11.39 -13.70 6.91
N LEU A 461 10.30 -13.09 7.40
CA LEU A 461 9.40 -13.72 8.36
C LEU A 461 8.73 -14.98 7.79
N ARG A 462 8.22 -14.93 6.55
CA ARG A 462 7.64 -16.11 5.87
C ARG A 462 8.64 -17.26 5.77
N LEU A 463 9.87 -16.98 5.34
CA LEU A 463 10.92 -17.99 5.22
C LEU A 463 11.34 -18.53 6.59
N ALA A 464 11.32 -17.70 7.63
CA ALA A 464 11.60 -18.14 9.00
C ALA A 464 10.51 -19.05 9.57
N ILE A 465 9.22 -18.67 9.48
CA ILE A 465 8.11 -19.48 10.04
C ILE A 465 7.89 -20.78 9.28
N SER A 466 8.30 -20.85 8.02
CA SER A 466 8.27 -22.08 7.21
C SER A 466 9.51 -22.97 7.36
N GLY A 467 10.48 -22.57 8.20
CA GLY A 467 11.72 -23.32 8.43
C GLY A 467 12.75 -23.26 7.29
N GLN A 468 12.49 -22.53 6.20
CA GLN A 468 13.43 -22.36 5.07
C GLN A 468 14.73 -21.63 5.47
N LEU A 469 14.72 -20.86 6.57
CA LEU A 469 15.91 -20.24 7.16
C LEU A 469 16.48 -21.03 8.36
N GLY A 470 15.99 -22.25 8.59
CA GLY A 470 16.33 -23.07 9.75
C GLY A 470 15.31 -22.96 10.90
N PRO A 471 15.32 -23.92 11.85
CA PRO A 471 14.27 -24.08 12.86
C PRO A 471 14.19 -22.93 13.88
N ASP A 472 15.32 -22.27 14.17
CA ASP A 472 15.39 -21.19 15.15
C ASP A 472 15.25 -19.78 14.56
N ALA A 473 15.04 -19.68 13.24
CA ALA A 473 15.11 -18.41 12.51
C ALA A 473 14.12 -17.35 13.01
N LEU A 474 12.95 -17.73 13.54
CA LEU A 474 11.99 -16.77 14.11
C LEU A 474 12.55 -16.00 15.32
N THR A 475 13.49 -16.59 16.05
CA THR A 475 14.08 -16.04 17.28
C THR A 475 15.56 -15.67 17.13
N SER A 476 16.09 -15.70 15.91
CA SER A 476 17.50 -15.43 15.64
C SER A 476 17.84 -13.95 15.72
N ASP A 477 19.14 -13.65 15.85
CA ASP A 477 19.64 -12.27 15.84
C ASP A 477 19.40 -11.58 14.48
N GLU A 478 19.44 -12.32 13.37
CA GLU A 478 19.13 -11.82 12.03
C GLU A 478 17.66 -11.41 11.91
N MET A 479 16.74 -12.17 12.52
CA MET A 479 15.33 -11.79 12.58
C MET A 479 15.12 -10.55 13.45
N ALA A 480 15.77 -10.50 14.61
CA ALA A 480 15.76 -9.32 15.46
C ALA A 480 16.26 -8.08 14.70
N GLN A 481 17.35 -8.22 13.93
CA GLN A 481 17.92 -7.16 13.10
C GLN A 481 16.98 -6.73 11.97
N THR A 482 16.28 -7.69 11.35
CA THR A 482 15.25 -7.42 10.31
C THR A 482 14.10 -6.57 10.85
N MET A 483 13.67 -6.81 12.08
CA MET A 483 12.58 -6.08 12.73
C MET A 483 13.03 -4.79 13.45
N LYS A 484 14.32 -4.64 13.73
CA LYS A 484 14.90 -3.58 14.57
C LYS A 484 14.48 -2.17 14.15
N LEU A 485 14.58 -1.86 12.87
CA LEU A 485 14.27 -0.52 12.34
C LEU A 485 12.78 -0.30 12.03
N CYS A 486 11.93 -1.30 12.22
CA CYS A 486 10.49 -1.11 12.11
C CYS A 486 9.99 -0.29 13.30
N VAL A 487 9.48 0.91 13.03
CA VAL A 487 9.01 1.85 14.06
C VAL A 487 7.55 1.65 14.47
N SER A 488 6.91 0.53 14.08
CA SER A 488 5.51 0.22 14.39
C SER A 488 4.51 1.35 14.11
N CYS A 489 4.73 2.09 13.01
CA CYS A 489 3.92 3.24 12.61
C CYS A 489 2.56 2.86 12.01
N LYS A 490 2.35 1.58 11.66
CA LYS A 490 1.16 1.06 10.97
C LYS A 490 0.86 1.64 9.59
N GLY A 491 1.78 2.43 9.01
CA GLY A 491 1.64 2.90 7.62
C GLY A 491 1.42 1.73 6.64
N CYS A 492 2.08 0.59 6.85
CA CYS A 492 1.86 -0.61 6.04
C CYS A 492 0.44 -1.19 6.12
N LYS A 493 -0.25 -1.10 7.26
CA LYS A 493 -1.63 -1.57 7.40
C LYS A 493 -2.60 -0.72 6.56
N ARG A 494 -2.37 0.60 6.51
CA ARG A 494 -3.24 1.57 5.82
C ARG A 494 -2.90 1.76 4.35
N GLU A 495 -1.61 1.84 4.02
CA GLU A 495 -1.10 2.26 2.72
C GLU A 495 -0.59 1.11 1.85
N CYS A 496 -0.38 -0.09 2.42
CA CYS A 496 -0.20 -1.28 1.60
C CYS A 496 -1.58 -1.70 1.12
N PRO A 497 -1.83 -1.80 -0.19
CA PRO A 497 -3.17 -2.13 -0.66
C PRO A 497 -3.58 -3.59 -0.38
N THR A 498 -2.63 -4.44 0.06
CA THR A 498 -2.92 -5.78 0.60
C THR A 498 -3.10 -5.82 2.13
N GLY A 499 -3.02 -4.67 2.83
CA GLY A 499 -3.33 -4.56 4.26
C GLY A 499 -2.31 -5.18 5.23
N VAL A 500 -1.04 -5.32 4.83
CA VAL A 500 0.01 -5.96 5.68
C VAL A 500 0.22 -5.20 6.99
N ASP A 501 -0.07 -5.84 8.12
CA ASP A 501 0.16 -5.28 9.46
C ASP A 501 1.51 -5.70 10.07
N MET A 502 2.59 -5.12 9.56
CA MET A 502 3.95 -5.38 10.06
C MET A 502 4.16 -4.96 11.52
N ALA A 503 3.38 -3.99 12.02
CA ALA A 503 3.47 -3.55 13.40
C ALA A 503 2.98 -4.66 14.34
N ARG A 504 1.86 -5.30 14.00
CA ARG A 504 1.31 -6.45 14.72
C ARG A 504 2.21 -7.68 14.61
N MET A 505 2.73 -7.97 13.41
CA MET A 505 3.68 -9.07 13.20
C MET A 505 4.96 -8.90 14.03
N LYS A 506 5.47 -7.67 14.13
CA LYS A 506 6.65 -7.36 14.96
C LYS A 506 6.40 -7.71 16.43
N ILE A 507 5.19 -7.49 16.96
CA ILE A 507 4.86 -7.81 18.37
C ILE A 507 5.02 -9.31 18.62
N GLU A 508 4.55 -10.17 17.71
CA GLU A 508 4.71 -11.63 17.82
C GLU A 508 6.19 -12.05 17.77
N VAL A 509 6.96 -11.48 16.83
CA VAL A 509 8.40 -11.76 16.71
C VAL A 509 9.14 -11.32 17.98
N GLN A 510 8.84 -10.13 18.50
CA GLN A 510 9.43 -9.65 19.75
C GLN A 510 9.05 -10.53 20.94
N ALA A 511 7.79 -10.96 21.03
CA ALA A 511 7.33 -11.85 22.08
C ALA A 511 8.05 -13.22 22.04
N ALA A 512 8.23 -13.78 20.84
CA ALA A 512 8.98 -15.02 20.65
C ALA A 512 10.45 -14.87 21.08
N ILE A 513 11.10 -13.77 20.68
CA ILE A 513 12.49 -13.45 21.07
C ILE A 513 12.60 -13.29 22.58
N VAL A 514 11.71 -12.51 23.21
CA VAL A 514 11.75 -12.26 24.66
C VAL A 514 11.47 -13.53 25.47
N ARG A 515 10.58 -14.41 24.98
CA ARG A 515 10.33 -15.71 25.62
C ARG A 515 11.58 -16.58 25.65
N LYS A 516 12.42 -16.53 24.60
CA LYS A 516 13.65 -17.31 24.50
C LYS A 516 14.84 -16.66 25.22
N ASN A 517 15.04 -15.36 25.01
CA ASN A 517 16.28 -14.65 25.39
C ASN A 517 16.11 -13.77 26.64
N GLY A 518 14.88 -13.60 27.13
CA GLY A 518 14.56 -12.67 28.20
C GLY A 518 14.52 -11.21 27.75
N LEU A 519 14.24 -10.33 28.71
CA LEU A 519 14.04 -8.90 28.47
C LEU A 519 15.32 -8.11 28.77
N LYS A 520 15.76 -7.26 27.83
CA LYS A 520 16.88 -6.34 28.04
C LYS A 520 16.51 -5.28 29.08
N LEU A 521 17.49 -4.73 29.79
CA LEU A 521 17.22 -3.71 30.81
C LEU A 521 16.52 -2.46 30.25
N GLN A 522 16.93 -2.00 29.06
CA GLN A 522 16.27 -0.88 28.39
C GLN A 522 14.77 -1.12 28.17
N ASP A 523 14.44 -2.29 27.63
CA ASP A 523 13.06 -2.69 27.37
C ASP A 523 12.30 -2.85 28.67
N ARG A 524 12.94 -3.36 29.74
CA ARG A 524 12.34 -3.47 31.07
C ARG A 524 12.00 -2.11 31.67
N LEU A 525 12.92 -1.15 31.61
CA LEU A 525 12.69 0.21 32.09
C LEU A 525 11.54 0.85 31.31
N THR A 526 11.51 0.70 29.99
CA THR A 526 10.44 1.27 29.16
C THR A 526 9.09 0.59 29.42
N ALA A 527 9.04 -0.74 29.37
CA ALA A 527 7.80 -1.51 29.41
C ALA A 527 7.07 -1.34 30.75
N PHE A 528 7.82 -1.39 31.85
CA PHE A 528 7.27 -1.31 33.21
C PHE A 528 7.10 0.12 33.72
N LEU A 529 7.38 1.14 32.88
CA LEU A 529 7.19 2.56 33.21
C LEU A 529 5.83 2.85 33.88
N PRO A 530 4.68 2.37 33.38
CA PRO A 530 3.39 2.64 34.00
C PRO A 530 3.26 2.13 35.45
N ARG A 531 4.03 1.09 35.83
CA ARG A 531 3.98 0.51 37.19
C ARG A 531 4.78 1.33 38.19
N TYR A 532 5.96 1.81 37.82
CA TYR A 532 6.83 2.55 38.74
C TYR A 532 6.67 4.07 38.63
N ALA A 533 6.03 4.59 37.58
CA ALA A 533 5.81 6.03 37.39
C ALA A 533 5.12 6.73 38.58
N PRO A 534 4.09 6.16 39.25
CA PRO A 534 3.52 6.76 40.46
C PRO A 534 4.52 7.00 41.58
N MET A 535 5.57 6.16 41.67
CA MET A 535 6.63 6.28 42.67
C MET A 535 7.72 7.26 42.20
N ALA A 536 8.19 7.12 40.95
CA ALA A 536 9.22 7.98 40.38
C ALA A 536 8.80 9.46 40.34
N ALA A 537 7.52 9.73 40.03
CA ALA A 537 6.98 11.08 39.97
C ALA A 537 6.88 11.78 41.35
N ARG A 538 7.08 11.08 42.47
CA ARG A 538 7.16 11.70 43.81
C ARG A 538 8.49 12.41 44.06
N MET A 539 9.53 12.03 43.32
CA MET A 539 10.87 12.61 43.44
C MET A 539 11.37 13.05 42.05
N PRO A 540 10.66 14.00 41.39
CA PRO A 540 10.97 14.38 40.01
C PRO A 540 12.38 14.97 39.87
N PHE A 541 12.91 15.61 40.91
CA PHE A 541 14.27 16.12 40.90
C PHE A 541 15.31 15.00 40.72
N LEU A 542 15.14 13.86 41.41
CA LEU A 542 16.02 12.69 41.27
C LEU A 542 15.85 12.05 39.90
N ALA A 543 14.60 11.86 39.47
CA ALA A 543 14.27 11.23 38.20
C ALA A 543 14.81 12.02 36.99
N ASN A 544 14.96 13.34 37.13
CA ASN A 544 15.51 14.23 36.12
C ASN A 544 17.04 14.44 36.19
N LEU A 545 17.74 13.91 37.21
CA LEU A 545 19.19 14.13 37.38
C LEU A 545 20.00 13.76 36.14
N ARG A 546 19.59 12.72 35.41
CA ARG A 546 20.26 12.30 34.16
C ARG A 546 20.35 13.43 33.14
N ASN A 547 19.30 14.27 33.05
CA ASN A 547 19.22 15.35 32.08
C ASN A 547 19.95 16.63 32.54
N THR A 548 20.20 16.77 33.85
CA THR A 548 20.70 18.02 34.44
C THR A 548 22.15 17.93 34.92
N VAL A 549 22.60 16.76 35.40
CA VAL A 549 23.96 16.55 35.92
C VAL A 549 24.91 16.19 34.77
N PRO A 550 25.97 17.01 34.52
CA PRO A 550 26.96 16.72 33.49
C PRO A 550 27.60 15.34 33.70
N GLY A 551 27.71 14.56 32.62
CA GLY A 551 28.36 13.23 32.63
C GLY A 551 27.47 12.07 33.07
N LEU A 552 26.36 12.30 33.78
CA LEU A 552 25.47 11.23 34.26
C LEU A 552 24.78 10.49 33.10
N ALA A 553 24.42 11.20 32.03
CA ALA A 553 23.89 10.57 30.81
C ALA A 553 24.90 9.59 30.18
N LYS A 554 26.20 9.94 30.13
CA LYS A 554 27.27 9.05 29.61
C LYS A 554 27.50 7.84 30.52
N LEU A 555 27.44 8.04 31.83
CA LEU A 555 27.59 6.95 32.81
C LEU A 555 26.44 5.93 32.69
N THR A 556 25.20 6.43 32.58
CA THR A 556 24.01 5.59 32.54
C THR A 556 23.74 4.96 31.16
N GLU A 557 24.29 5.51 30.07
CA GLU A 557 24.12 4.96 28.71
C GLU A 557 24.56 3.49 28.62
N ARG A 558 25.76 3.17 29.10
CA ARG A 558 26.29 1.79 29.06
C ARG A 558 25.46 0.80 29.88
N LEU A 559 24.86 1.27 30.96
CA LEU A 559 24.04 0.45 31.84
C LEU A 559 22.63 0.26 31.28
N THR A 560 22.00 1.33 30.81
CA THR A 560 20.57 1.37 30.49
C THR A 560 20.25 1.24 29.01
N GLY A 561 21.24 1.41 28.11
CA GLY A 561 21.03 1.44 26.66
C GLY A 561 20.43 2.75 26.13
N PHE A 562 20.14 3.74 26.99
CA PHE A 562 19.63 5.04 26.55
C PHE A 562 20.75 6.00 26.16
N SER A 563 20.72 6.50 24.92
CA SER A 563 21.78 7.36 24.38
C SER A 563 22.00 8.62 25.22
N ALA A 564 23.25 8.90 25.55
CA ALA A 564 23.70 10.06 26.29
C ALA A 564 23.55 11.37 25.51
N THR A 565 23.45 11.28 24.18
CA THR A 565 23.28 12.44 23.29
C THR A 565 21.84 12.94 23.21
N ARG A 566 20.90 12.25 23.88
CA ARG A 566 19.48 12.57 23.92
C ARG A 566 18.98 12.71 25.35
N LYS A 567 18.21 13.76 25.60
CA LYS A 567 17.49 13.96 26.87
C LYS A 567 16.36 12.95 26.97
N LEU A 568 16.14 12.37 28.15
CA LEU A 568 14.94 11.58 28.43
C LEU A 568 13.74 12.50 28.69
N PRO A 569 12.49 11.99 28.60
CA PRO A 569 11.31 12.75 29.04
C PRO A 569 11.50 13.34 30.44
N THR A 570 11.12 14.61 30.61
CA THR A 570 11.28 15.32 31.88
C THR A 570 10.09 15.02 32.78
N TRP A 571 10.32 14.43 33.95
CA TRP A 571 9.30 14.19 34.96
C TRP A 571 8.75 15.51 35.49
N ALA A 572 7.43 15.69 35.43
CA ALA A 572 6.78 16.91 35.86
C ALA A 572 6.88 17.10 37.38
N ALA A 573 7.14 18.33 37.82
CA ALA A 573 7.16 18.67 39.25
C ALA A 573 5.78 18.50 39.90
N ARG A 574 4.70 18.66 39.11
CA ARG A 574 3.31 18.52 39.53
C ARG A 574 2.57 17.60 38.55
N PRO A 575 2.74 16.27 38.65
CA PRO A 575 2.04 15.32 37.80
C PRO A 575 0.53 15.48 37.98
N PHE A 576 -0.23 15.12 36.94
CA PHE A 576 -1.68 15.26 36.92
C PHE A 576 -2.34 14.28 37.90
N LYS A 577 -3.22 14.80 38.76
CA LYS A 577 -4.01 14.00 39.71
C LYS A 577 -5.47 13.94 39.28
N ASP A 578 -6.10 12.80 39.48
CA ASP A 578 -7.52 12.61 39.11
C ASP A 578 -8.48 13.53 39.89
N SER A 579 -8.04 14.05 41.03
CA SER A 579 -8.77 15.04 41.83
C SER A 579 -8.74 16.46 41.22
N GLU A 580 -7.98 16.69 40.15
CA GLU A 580 -7.97 17.99 39.45
C GLU A 580 -9.18 18.16 38.54
N ALA A 581 -9.88 17.07 38.18
CA ALA A 581 -11.15 17.16 37.47
C ALA A 581 -12.32 17.18 38.46
N SER A 582 -13.31 18.02 38.19
CA SER A 582 -14.56 18.08 38.94
C SER A 582 -15.30 16.75 38.86
N GLU A 583 -15.95 16.35 39.96
CA GLU A 583 -16.90 15.24 39.90
C GLU A 583 -18.12 15.67 39.07
N CYS A 584 -18.54 14.78 38.17
CA CYS A 584 -19.62 15.04 37.25
C CYS A 584 -20.61 13.89 37.31
N GLU A 585 -21.86 14.19 37.71
CA GLU A 585 -22.94 13.21 37.80
C GLU A 585 -23.53 12.84 36.43
N SER A 586 -23.44 13.74 35.44
CA SER A 586 -23.99 13.55 34.08
C SER A 586 -22.98 13.94 33.01
N PRO A 587 -21.92 13.14 32.82
CA PRO A 587 -20.89 13.43 31.83
C PRO A 587 -21.39 13.19 30.41
N GLN A 588 -20.96 14.05 29.48
CA GLN A 588 -21.17 13.88 28.04
C GLN A 588 -19.99 13.18 27.36
N ALA A 589 -18.81 13.17 28.00
CA ALA A 589 -17.64 12.45 27.52
C ALA A 589 -16.75 11.97 28.66
N VAL A 590 -15.89 10.99 28.39
CA VAL A 590 -14.91 10.46 29.34
C VAL A 590 -13.51 10.73 28.85
N VAL A 591 -12.65 11.34 29.66
CA VAL A 591 -11.24 11.59 29.33
C VAL A 591 -10.37 10.48 29.92
N PHE A 592 -9.62 9.81 29.05
CA PHE A 592 -8.58 8.84 29.40
C PHE A 592 -7.23 9.55 29.57
N ALA A 593 -6.80 9.71 30.82
CA ALA A 593 -5.52 10.31 31.17
C ALA A 593 -4.36 9.32 31.05
N ASP A 594 -3.72 9.28 29.88
CA ASP A 594 -2.58 8.39 29.59
C ASP A 594 -1.34 8.69 30.46
N CYS A 595 -0.43 7.72 30.52
CA CYS A 595 0.73 7.79 31.41
C CYS A 595 1.72 8.90 31.02
N PHE A 596 1.81 9.27 29.73
CA PHE A 596 2.79 10.27 29.29
C PHE A 596 2.33 11.67 29.66
N ASN A 597 1.09 12.00 29.31
CA ASN A 597 0.49 13.26 29.72
C ASN A 597 0.36 13.34 31.24
N ARG A 598 0.10 12.24 31.96
CA ARG A 598 0.02 12.29 33.43
C ARG A 598 1.33 12.69 34.11
N TYR A 599 2.45 12.10 33.71
CA TYR A 599 3.71 12.20 34.46
C TYR A 599 4.75 13.13 33.83
N PHE A 600 4.69 13.39 32.53
CA PHE A 600 5.67 14.23 31.83
C PHE A 600 5.06 15.56 31.36
N GLU A 601 3.85 15.53 30.78
CA GLU A 601 3.22 16.71 30.17
C GLU A 601 1.79 16.96 30.70
N PRO A 602 1.60 17.11 32.04
CA PRO A 602 0.28 17.22 32.68
C PRO A 602 -0.53 18.45 32.29
N GLU A 603 0.13 19.47 31.74
CA GLU A 603 -0.50 20.64 31.16
C GLU A 603 -1.46 20.31 30.01
N ASN A 604 -1.24 19.25 29.24
CA ASN A 604 -2.13 18.87 28.14
C ASN A 604 -3.48 18.38 28.67
N LEU A 605 -3.48 17.62 29.78
CA LEU A 605 -4.72 17.18 30.44
C LEU A 605 -5.48 18.35 31.06
N ARG A 606 -4.77 19.26 31.73
CA ARG A 606 -5.37 20.48 32.30
C ARG A 606 -5.97 21.38 31.21
N ALA A 607 -5.26 21.53 30.09
CA ALA A 607 -5.74 22.29 28.95
C ALA A 607 -7.01 21.65 28.36
N THR A 608 -7.03 20.32 28.24
CA THR A 608 -8.21 19.58 27.79
C THR A 608 -9.41 19.84 28.70
N LEU A 609 -9.25 19.75 30.02
CA LEU A 609 -10.35 20.05 30.96
C LEU A 609 -10.91 21.47 30.76
N LYS A 610 -10.04 22.47 30.61
CA LYS A 610 -10.47 23.86 30.37
C LYS A 610 -11.14 24.06 29.02
N VAL A 611 -10.66 23.39 27.98
CA VAL A 611 -11.26 23.43 26.63
C VAL A 611 -12.67 22.82 26.68
N MET A 612 -12.84 21.68 27.35
CA MET A 612 -14.14 21.03 27.50
C MET A 612 -15.09 21.87 28.37
N GLU A 613 -14.58 22.45 29.46
CA GLU A 613 -15.34 23.37 30.32
C GLU A 613 -15.80 24.62 29.55
N ALA A 614 -14.92 25.24 28.75
CA ALA A 614 -15.25 26.40 27.93
C ALA A 614 -16.23 26.12 26.78
N ALA A 615 -16.42 24.84 26.44
CA ALA A 615 -17.41 24.38 25.48
C ALA A 615 -18.70 23.87 26.15
N ASP A 616 -18.84 24.07 27.47
CA ASP A 616 -19.96 23.56 28.28
C ASP A 616 -20.16 22.04 28.16
N VAL A 617 -19.09 21.29 27.91
CA VAL A 617 -19.11 19.81 27.83
C VAL A 617 -18.65 19.21 29.15
N PRO A 618 -19.56 18.71 30.00
CA PRO A 618 -19.18 18.06 31.25
C PRO A 618 -18.45 16.74 30.98
N VAL A 619 -17.24 16.59 31.53
CA VAL A 619 -16.41 15.40 31.34
C VAL A 619 -16.16 14.63 32.64
N HIS A 620 -16.08 13.31 32.51
CA HIS A 620 -15.61 12.42 33.58
C HIS A 620 -14.18 11.95 33.30
N LEU A 621 -13.33 11.79 34.31
CA LEU A 621 -12.03 11.14 34.14
C LEU A 621 -12.16 9.62 34.32
N ALA A 622 -11.61 8.84 33.38
CA ALA A 622 -11.48 7.41 33.57
C ALA A 622 -10.58 7.11 34.78
N LYS A 623 -11.14 6.48 35.81
CA LYS A 623 -10.47 6.17 37.07
C LYS A 623 -10.28 4.66 37.22
N ALA A 624 -9.12 4.27 37.76
CA ALA A 624 -8.91 2.90 38.20
C ALA A 624 -9.73 2.61 39.49
N PRO A 625 -10.02 1.33 39.79
CA PRO A 625 -10.62 0.96 41.08
C PRO A 625 -9.82 1.51 42.26
N LYS A 626 -10.52 1.83 43.36
CA LYS A 626 -9.92 2.48 44.52
C LYS A 626 -8.78 1.63 45.11
N GLY A 627 -7.62 2.25 45.29
CA GLY A 627 -6.42 1.59 45.81
C GLY A 627 -5.52 0.99 44.74
N GLU A 628 -5.93 1.00 43.48
CA GLU A 628 -5.10 0.59 42.36
C GLU A 628 -4.29 1.74 41.76
N ARG A 629 -3.29 1.38 40.96
CA ARG A 629 -2.52 2.32 40.14
C ARG A 629 -3.38 2.86 38.98
N PRO A 630 -3.05 4.06 38.44
CA PRO A 630 -3.73 4.63 37.28
C PRO A 630 -3.84 3.65 36.10
N LEU A 631 -4.90 3.83 35.31
CA LEU A 631 -5.16 3.05 34.10
C LEU A 631 -4.06 3.27 33.05
N CYS A 632 -3.80 2.26 32.23
CA CYS A 632 -2.83 2.29 31.15
C CYS A 632 -3.37 1.48 29.96
N CYS A 633 -3.02 1.87 28.74
CA CYS A 633 -3.41 1.14 27.52
C CYS A 633 -2.53 -0.11 27.23
N GLY A 634 -1.48 -0.37 28.02
CA GLY A 634 -0.58 -1.51 27.82
C GLY A 634 0.44 -1.35 26.68
N ARG A 635 0.44 -0.21 25.96
CA ARG A 635 1.32 0.03 24.80
C ARG A 635 2.81 -0.16 25.06
N THR A 636 3.28 0.21 26.25
CA THR A 636 4.69 0.05 26.65
C THR A 636 5.09 -1.43 26.72
N PHE A 637 4.20 -2.30 27.20
CA PHE A 637 4.41 -3.75 27.22
C PHE A 637 4.42 -4.35 25.82
N LEU A 638 3.48 -3.95 24.96
CA LEU A 638 3.45 -4.40 23.55
C LEU A 638 4.73 -4.06 22.80
N SER A 639 5.28 -2.85 23.00
CA SER A 639 6.51 -2.42 22.33
C SER A 639 7.74 -3.28 22.66
N ALA A 640 7.68 -4.01 23.77
CA ALA A 640 8.71 -4.90 24.27
C ALA A 640 8.35 -6.39 24.12
N GLY A 641 7.26 -6.74 23.41
CA GLY A 641 6.82 -8.12 23.24
C GLY A 641 6.20 -8.77 24.48
N LEU A 642 5.87 -8.01 25.52
CA LEU A 642 5.25 -8.52 26.76
C LEU A 642 3.73 -8.56 26.63
N ILE A 643 3.23 -9.47 25.79
CA ILE A 643 1.82 -9.55 25.41
C ILE A 643 0.91 -9.83 26.61
N ASP A 644 1.29 -10.74 27.52
CA ASP A 644 0.46 -11.10 28.67
C ASP A 644 0.27 -9.93 29.64
N GLU A 645 1.33 -9.16 29.88
CA GLU A 645 1.27 -7.95 30.69
C GLU A 645 0.39 -6.88 30.02
N ALA A 646 0.44 -6.79 28.68
CA ALA A 646 -0.44 -5.90 27.93
C ALA A 646 -1.91 -6.32 28.04
N LYS A 647 -2.22 -7.63 28.02
CA LYS A 647 -3.59 -8.14 28.24
C LYS A 647 -4.14 -7.75 29.60
N VAL A 648 -3.32 -7.83 30.65
CA VAL A 648 -3.71 -7.40 32.00
C VAL A 648 -4.05 -5.90 32.04
N GLU A 649 -3.24 -5.04 31.42
CA GLU A 649 -3.56 -3.60 31.34
C GLU A 649 -4.80 -3.32 30.50
N ALA A 650 -4.94 -4.00 29.36
CA ALA A 650 -6.07 -3.85 28.45
C ALA A 650 -7.37 -4.23 29.15
N GLN A 651 -7.41 -5.35 29.88
CA GLN A 651 -8.60 -5.77 30.62
C GLN A 651 -8.99 -4.75 31.69
N ARG A 652 -8.03 -4.28 32.51
CA ARG A 652 -8.28 -3.23 33.51
C ARG A 652 -8.85 -1.96 32.89
N LEU A 653 -8.37 -1.59 31.71
CA LEU A 653 -8.86 -0.42 30.99
C LEU A 653 -10.26 -0.65 30.42
N VAL A 654 -10.53 -1.82 29.83
CA VAL A 654 -11.85 -2.20 29.33
C VAL A 654 -12.87 -2.19 30.46
N ASP A 655 -12.60 -2.90 31.56
CA ASP A 655 -13.49 -2.99 32.73
C ASP A 655 -13.86 -1.60 33.28
N ALA A 656 -12.89 -0.68 33.31
CA ALA A 656 -13.10 0.68 33.82
C ALA A 656 -13.89 1.59 32.85
N LEU A 657 -13.88 1.30 31.55
CA LEU A 657 -14.49 2.15 30.51
C LEU A 657 -15.84 1.63 30.03
N MET A 658 -16.09 0.32 30.11
CA MET A 658 -17.31 -0.30 29.60
C MET A 658 -18.62 0.33 30.13
N PRO A 659 -18.75 0.67 31.43
CA PRO A 659 -19.96 1.33 31.92
C PRO A 659 -20.31 2.62 31.19
N TYR A 660 -19.31 3.35 30.67
CA TYR A 660 -19.52 4.59 29.91
C TYR A 660 -19.75 4.34 28.42
N VAL A 661 -19.07 3.33 27.87
CA VAL A 661 -19.27 2.87 26.49
C VAL A 661 -20.71 2.39 26.28
N GLU A 662 -21.27 1.66 27.26
CA GLU A 662 -22.66 1.19 27.24
C GLU A 662 -23.68 2.34 27.29
N GLN A 663 -23.34 3.44 27.95
CA GLN A 663 -24.12 4.69 27.92
C GLN A 663 -23.96 5.46 26.60
N GLY A 664 -23.11 4.97 25.69
CA GLY A 664 -22.84 5.61 24.40
C GLY A 664 -21.83 6.75 24.46
N LEU A 665 -21.19 7.00 25.61
CA LEU A 665 -20.27 8.13 25.80
C LEU A 665 -18.96 7.94 25.03
N PRO A 666 -18.43 8.99 24.38
CA PRO A 666 -17.12 8.95 23.73
C PRO A 666 -15.99 8.94 24.76
N ILE A 667 -14.92 8.20 24.43
CA ILE A 667 -13.69 8.12 25.24
C ILE A 667 -12.62 8.97 24.57
N ILE A 668 -12.31 10.12 25.17
CA ILE A 668 -11.36 11.11 24.68
C ILE A 668 -9.96 10.80 25.18
N GLY A 669 -8.97 10.75 24.28
CA GLY A 669 -7.56 10.61 24.64
C GLY A 669 -6.65 11.60 23.90
N LEU A 670 -5.45 11.80 24.45
CA LEU A 670 -4.51 12.84 24.01
C LEU A 670 -3.27 12.27 23.33
N GLU A 671 -2.60 11.28 23.93
CA GLU A 671 -1.46 10.63 23.29
C GLU A 671 -1.92 9.65 22.19
N PRO A 672 -1.62 9.91 20.90
CA PRO A 672 -2.13 9.10 19.79
C PRO A 672 -1.77 7.62 19.90
N SER A 673 -0.54 7.29 20.32
CA SER A 673 -0.12 5.90 20.43
C SER A 673 -0.83 5.14 21.56
N CYS A 674 -1.25 5.86 22.61
CA CYS A 674 -2.03 5.29 23.70
C CYS A 674 -3.50 5.11 23.32
N LEU A 675 -4.15 6.17 22.83
CA LEU A 675 -5.58 6.09 22.53
C LEU A 675 -5.87 5.13 21.37
N LEU A 676 -5.07 5.16 20.30
CA LEU A 676 -5.31 4.32 19.12
C LEU A 676 -4.92 2.85 19.35
N THR A 677 -4.34 2.53 20.52
CA THR A 677 -4.24 1.14 21.01
C THR A 677 -5.63 0.54 21.28
N LEU A 678 -6.59 1.35 21.74
CA LEU A 678 -7.97 0.91 22.01
C LEU A 678 -8.72 0.55 20.72
N ARG A 679 -8.35 1.17 19.58
CA ARG A 679 -9.00 0.92 18.29
C ARG A 679 -8.47 -0.29 17.53
N ASP A 680 -7.30 -0.80 17.91
CA ASP A 680 -6.58 -1.75 17.06
C ASP A 680 -5.93 -2.89 17.85
N GLU A 681 -4.93 -2.61 18.68
CA GLU A 681 -4.25 -3.68 19.42
C GLU A 681 -5.11 -4.29 20.54
N ILE A 682 -5.98 -3.54 21.21
CA ILE A 682 -6.85 -4.10 22.27
C ILE A 682 -7.86 -5.11 21.70
N PRO A 683 -8.61 -4.82 20.61
CA PRO A 683 -9.44 -5.83 19.95
C PRO A 683 -8.64 -7.07 19.53
N ALA A 684 -7.39 -6.89 19.09
CA ALA A 684 -6.47 -7.97 18.74
C ALA A 684 -5.94 -8.78 19.95
N LEU A 685 -5.93 -8.19 21.16
CA LEU A 685 -5.48 -8.83 22.40
C LEU A 685 -6.61 -9.58 23.10
N LEU A 686 -7.80 -8.97 23.11
CA LEU A 686 -9.01 -9.39 23.82
C LEU A 686 -10.19 -9.32 22.84
N PRO A 687 -10.27 -10.22 21.84
CA PRO A 687 -11.33 -10.19 20.85
C PRO A 687 -12.70 -10.40 21.52
N GLY A 688 -13.66 -9.56 21.18
CA GLY A 688 -15.00 -9.61 21.76
C GLY A 688 -15.85 -8.38 21.45
N GLU A 689 -17.11 -8.43 21.88
CA GLU A 689 -18.06 -7.34 21.69
C GLU A 689 -17.65 -6.08 22.46
N ASP A 690 -17.18 -6.23 23.70
CA ASP A 690 -16.77 -5.12 24.57
C ASP A 690 -15.64 -4.29 23.96
N THR A 691 -14.58 -4.95 23.48
CA THR A 691 -13.45 -4.26 22.85
C THR A 691 -13.83 -3.63 21.51
N SER A 692 -14.76 -4.23 20.77
CA SER A 692 -15.30 -3.67 19.53
C SER A 692 -16.12 -2.39 19.81
N LYS A 693 -17.00 -2.41 20.82
CA LYS A 693 -17.76 -1.24 21.26
C LYS A 693 -16.84 -0.13 21.78
N LEU A 694 -15.85 -0.48 22.60
CA LEU A 694 -14.86 0.48 23.10
C LEU A 694 -14.06 1.13 21.96
N ALA A 695 -13.57 0.32 21.00
CA ALA A 695 -12.86 0.82 19.82
C ALA A 695 -13.70 1.84 19.04
N ALA A 696 -14.99 1.57 18.86
CA ALA A 696 -15.91 2.48 18.18
C ALA A 696 -16.13 3.81 18.92
N LYS A 697 -15.95 3.84 20.25
CA LYS A 697 -16.13 5.03 21.11
C LYS A 697 -14.84 5.79 21.44
N ALA A 698 -13.67 5.20 21.26
CA ALA A 698 -12.40 5.90 21.42
C ALA A 698 -12.27 7.02 20.37
N ARG A 699 -11.96 8.25 20.77
CA ARG A 699 -11.86 9.47 19.92
C ARG A 699 -10.70 10.35 20.38
N MET A 700 -9.80 10.71 19.47
CA MET A 700 -8.83 11.77 19.77
C MET A 700 -9.61 13.06 20.06
N LEU A 701 -9.02 13.98 20.85
CA LEU A 701 -9.67 15.27 21.14
C LEU A 701 -10.10 16.00 19.86
N GLU A 702 -9.27 15.96 18.83
CA GLU A 702 -9.53 16.59 17.53
C GLU A 702 -10.66 15.92 16.76
N GLU A 703 -10.83 14.60 16.91
CA GLU A 703 -11.95 13.90 16.29
C GLU A 703 -13.27 14.26 16.96
N TYR A 704 -13.27 14.37 18.29
CA TYR A 704 -14.46 14.79 19.04
C TYR A 704 -14.90 16.21 18.64
N ILE A 705 -13.95 17.15 18.54
CA ILE A 705 -14.22 18.54 18.16
C ILE A 705 -14.68 18.66 16.69
N ALA A 706 -14.06 17.92 15.78
CA ALA A 706 -14.37 18.01 14.35
C ALA A 706 -15.73 17.40 13.97
N ASP A 707 -16.27 16.51 14.80
CA ASP A 707 -17.53 15.81 14.54
C ASP A 707 -18.73 16.68 14.98
N GLN A 708 -18.99 17.73 14.21
CA GLN A 708 -20.07 18.70 14.45
C GLN A 708 -21.47 18.10 14.23
N GLU A 709 -21.59 17.01 13.44
CA GLU A 709 -22.86 16.30 13.26
C GLU A 709 -23.21 15.49 14.51
N ALA A 710 -22.22 14.83 15.13
CA ALA A 710 -22.43 14.12 16.39
C ALA A 710 -22.50 15.05 17.61
N ASN A 711 -21.87 16.23 17.52
CA ASN A 711 -21.79 17.20 18.63
C ASN A 711 -22.23 18.61 18.17
N PRO A 712 -23.50 18.81 17.79
CA PRO A 712 -23.97 20.08 17.23
C PRO A 712 -23.91 21.24 18.24
N ASP A 713 -23.97 20.94 19.54
CA ASP A 713 -23.90 21.92 20.61
C ASP A 713 -22.44 22.25 21.01
N PHE A 714 -21.44 21.62 20.38
CA PHE A 714 -20.04 21.87 20.68
C PHE A 714 -19.59 23.22 20.12
N HIS A 715 -19.52 24.22 20.98
CA HIS A 715 -19.12 25.57 20.59
C HIS A 715 -17.96 26.07 21.44
N LEU A 716 -16.80 26.24 20.78
CA LEU A 716 -15.62 26.83 21.39
C LEU A 716 -15.47 28.30 20.98
N PRO A 717 -15.49 29.24 21.94
CA PRO A 717 -15.21 30.65 21.63
C PRO A 717 -13.70 30.85 21.43
N LEU A 718 -13.23 30.68 20.19
CA LEU A 718 -11.80 30.78 19.83
C LEU A 718 -11.39 32.16 19.30
N THR A 719 -10.12 32.48 19.47
CA THR A 719 -9.36 33.59 18.87
C THR A 719 -8.16 33.04 18.12
N SER A 720 -7.43 33.91 17.40
CA SER A 720 -6.19 33.52 16.75
C SER A 720 -5.05 33.43 17.79
N PRO A 721 -4.46 32.26 18.05
CA PRO A 721 -3.30 32.15 18.94
C PRO A 721 -1.99 32.58 18.24
N ALA A 722 -1.99 32.58 16.90
CA ALA A 722 -0.88 32.99 16.04
C ALA A 722 -1.33 33.20 14.59
N PRO A 723 -0.59 33.98 13.78
CA PRO A 723 -0.88 34.14 12.35
C PRO A 723 -0.84 32.83 11.57
N LYS A 724 0.03 31.90 11.98
CA LYS A 724 0.24 30.62 11.31
C LYS A 724 0.48 29.47 12.27
N VAL A 725 -0.08 28.31 11.94
CA VAL A 725 0.14 27.02 12.58
C VAL A 725 0.74 26.04 11.58
N LEU A 726 1.84 25.40 11.96
CA LEU A 726 2.48 24.32 11.22
C LEU A 726 2.18 22.99 11.92
N LEU A 727 1.40 22.13 11.27
CA LEU A 727 0.92 20.86 11.81
C LEU A 727 1.85 19.70 11.44
N HIS A 728 2.26 18.91 12.44
CA HIS A 728 2.83 17.58 12.25
C HIS A 728 1.88 16.50 12.80
N GLY A 729 1.22 15.77 11.91
CA GLY A 729 0.41 14.61 12.29
C GLY A 729 1.24 13.42 12.76
N HIS A 730 0.84 12.80 13.88
CA HIS A 730 1.46 11.59 14.41
C HIS A 730 1.27 10.41 13.45
N CYS A 731 2.24 9.48 13.39
CA CYS A 731 2.18 8.37 12.45
C CYS A 731 0.96 7.46 12.66
N HIS A 732 0.48 7.29 13.90
CA HIS A 732 -0.77 6.56 14.18
C HIS A 732 -2.03 7.34 13.81
N GLN A 733 -2.06 8.67 13.97
CA GLN A 733 -3.16 9.50 13.47
C GLN A 733 -3.29 9.36 11.95
N LYS A 734 -2.15 9.43 11.24
CA LYS A 734 -2.08 9.21 9.78
C LYS A 734 -2.55 7.81 9.38
N ALA A 735 -2.04 6.77 10.05
CA ALA A 735 -2.42 5.38 9.76
C ALA A 735 -3.92 5.10 10.02
N MET A 736 -4.54 5.80 10.98
CA MET A 736 -5.96 5.68 11.29
C MET A 736 -6.85 6.64 10.50
N GLY A 737 -6.30 7.45 9.59
CA GLY A 737 -7.07 8.36 8.75
C GLY A 737 -7.63 9.58 9.48
N ILE A 738 -6.99 10.03 10.57
CA ILE A 738 -7.51 11.07 11.47
C ILE A 738 -7.10 12.49 11.03
N MET A 739 -6.18 12.64 10.06
CA MET A 739 -5.62 13.93 9.65
C MET A 739 -6.68 14.97 9.26
N SER A 740 -7.73 14.56 8.54
CA SER A 740 -8.82 15.46 8.15
C SER A 740 -9.56 16.04 9.34
N SER A 741 -9.76 15.27 10.41
CA SER A 741 -10.38 15.75 11.65
C SER A 741 -9.47 16.76 12.39
N ILE A 742 -8.16 16.55 12.36
CA ILE A 742 -7.19 17.49 12.94
C ILE A 742 -7.24 18.82 12.18
N GLU A 743 -7.24 18.77 10.85
CA GLU A 743 -7.32 19.96 10.00
C GLU A 743 -8.65 20.70 10.16
N LYS A 744 -9.78 19.97 10.24
CA LYS A 744 -11.10 20.55 10.55
C LYS A 744 -11.11 21.25 11.92
N THR A 745 -10.51 20.64 12.94
CA THR A 745 -10.39 21.26 14.28
C THR A 745 -9.56 22.55 14.22
N LEU A 746 -8.41 22.53 13.54
CA LEU A 746 -7.58 23.72 13.39
C LEU A 746 -8.25 24.81 12.56
N ALA A 747 -9.10 24.46 11.61
CA ALA A 747 -9.87 25.42 10.81
C ALA A 747 -10.89 26.23 11.64
N LEU A 748 -11.19 25.80 12.87
CA LEU A 748 -12.00 26.59 13.81
C LEU A 748 -11.26 27.82 14.37
N LEU A 749 -9.92 27.89 14.22
CA LEU A 749 -9.13 29.02 14.66
C LEU A 749 -9.31 30.21 13.70
N PRO A 750 -9.93 31.32 14.14
CA PRO A 750 -10.17 32.45 13.26
C PRO A 750 -8.84 33.13 12.88
N ASN A 751 -8.72 33.61 11.64
CA ASN A 751 -7.57 34.37 11.15
C ASN A 751 -6.20 33.67 11.33
N THR A 752 -6.17 32.33 11.39
CA THR A 752 -4.95 31.54 11.48
C THR A 752 -4.76 30.70 10.23
N GLN A 753 -3.62 30.85 9.55
CA GLN A 753 -3.25 29.98 8.44
C GLN A 753 -2.77 28.63 8.98
N VAL A 754 -3.29 27.52 8.45
CA VAL A 754 -2.84 26.16 8.82
C VAL A 754 -2.08 25.56 7.65
N GLU A 755 -0.89 25.02 7.91
CA GLU A 755 -0.10 24.27 6.94
C GLU A 755 0.31 22.92 7.54
N THR A 756 0.02 21.82 6.83
CA THR A 756 0.42 20.47 7.24
C THR A 756 1.79 20.11 6.66
N VAL A 757 2.70 19.64 7.51
CA VAL A 757 4.00 19.12 7.04
C VAL A 757 3.82 17.69 6.57
N GLU A 758 4.00 17.48 5.27
CA GLU A 758 4.00 16.17 4.63
C GLU A 758 5.22 15.35 5.09
N THR A 759 5.00 14.47 6.07
CA THR A 759 6.07 13.64 6.64
C THR A 759 5.63 12.19 6.83
N SER A 760 6.59 11.29 6.77
CA SER A 760 6.35 9.87 7.09
C SER A 760 6.15 9.65 8.60
N CYS A 761 7.17 9.95 9.40
CA CYS A 761 7.20 9.76 10.85
C CYS A 761 8.20 10.76 11.45
N CYS A 762 8.03 11.13 12.72
CA CYS A 762 9.04 11.91 13.45
C CYS A 762 10.32 11.09 13.72
N GLY A 763 10.30 9.77 13.56
CA GLY A 763 11.45 8.90 13.81
C GLY A 763 11.67 8.49 15.27
N MET A 764 10.90 9.00 16.22
CA MET A 764 11.06 8.63 17.64
C MET A 764 10.44 7.28 17.99
N ALA A 765 9.16 7.08 17.65
CA ALA A 765 8.43 5.84 17.90
C ALA A 765 8.64 5.24 19.31
N GLY A 766 8.43 6.07 20.34
CA GLY A 766 8.63 5.68 21.74
C GLY A 766 10.10 5.45 22.08
N ALA A 767 10.43 4.30 22.65
CA ALA A 767 11.79 3.95 23.08
C ALA A 767 12.80 3.83 21.92
N PHE A 768 12.34 3.58 20.70
CA PHE A 768 13.20 3.42 19.53
C PHE A 768 14.17 4.61 19.35
N GLY A 769 13.69 5.84 19.51
CA GLY A 769 14.52 7.02 19.37
C GLY A 769 15.53 7.23 20.51
N TYR A 770 15.35 6.59 21.66
CA TYR A 770 16.24 6.74 22.80
C TYR A 770 17.35 5.69 22.84
N GLY A 771 17.24 4.60 22.07
CA GLY A 771 18.22 3.51 22.02
C GLY A 771 19.54 3.92 21.36
N THR A 772 20.67 3.52 21.94
CA THR A 772 22.01 3.78 21.38
C THR A 772 22.16 3.24 19.96
N GLU A 773 21.55 2.09 19.67
CA GLU A 773 21.67 1.40 18.38
C GLU A 773 20.74 1.97 17.28
N THR A 774 19.76 2.78 17.64
CA THR A 774 18.69 3.26 16.75
C THR A 774 18.58 4.77 16.70
N HIS A 775 19.26 5.49 17.60
CA HIS A 775 19.24 6.94 17.72
C HIS A 775 19.59 7.67 16.42
N GLU A 776 20.67 7.28 15.74
CA GLU A 776 21.07 7.94 14.48
C GLU A 776 20.01 7.78 13.38
N THR A 777 19.44 6.58 13.24
CA THR A 777 18.36 6.34 12.28
C THR A 777 17.11 7.14 12.67
N SER A 778 16.81 7.24 13.97
CA SER A 778 15.72 8.08 14.48
C SER A 778 15.87 9.54 14.05
N ARG A 779 17.07 10.14 14.22
CA ARG A 779 17.34 11.51 13.77
C ARG A 779 17.19 11.63 12.26
N ALA A 780 17.80 10.70 11.52
CA ALA A 780 17.77 10.71 10.06
C ALA A 780 16.33 10.67 9.51
N MET A 781 15.42 9.94 10.15
CA MET A 781 13.99 9.94 9.76
C MET A 781 13.35 11.32 9.88
N ALA A 782 13.65 12.09 10.94
CA ALA A 782 13.12 13.45 11.10
C ALA A 782 13.76 14.45 10.14
N GLU A 783 15.05 14.27 9.84
CA GLU A 783 15.81 15.14 8.93
C GLU A 783 15.40 14.99 7.45
N LEU A 784 14.58 13.99 7.09
CA LEU A 784 14.04 13.87 5.74
C LEU A 784 13.14 15.06 5.38
N ASP A 785 12.18 15.37 6.25
CA ASP A 785 11.12 16.35 5.95
C ASP A 785 10.72 17.20 7.17
N LEU A 786 10.62 16.62 8.37
CA LEU A 786 10.07 17.27 9.56
C LEU A 786 10.97 18.39 10.11
N ALA A 787 12.22 18.06 10.47
CA ALA A 787 13.14 19.02 11.06
C ALA A 787 13.50 20.16 10.10
N PRO A 788 13.74 19.93 8.80
CA PRO A 788 13.91 21.01 7.82
C PRO A 788 12.72 21.97 7.74
N ALA A 789 11.48 21.45 7.67
CA ALA A 789 10.29 22.28 7.61
C ALA A 789 10.15 23.18 8.85
N ILE A 790 10.42 22.63 10.04
CA ILE A 790 10.35 23.38 11.30
C ILE A 790 11.43 24.45 11.40
N ARG A 791 12.67 24.17 10.95
CA ARG A 791 13.75 25.17 10.94
C ARG A 791 13.46 26.32 9.98
N LYS A 792 12.71 26.07 8.90
CA LYS A 792 12.31 27.07 7.91
C LYS A 792 11.14 27.96 8.37
N ALA A 793 10.33 27.48 9.31
CA ALA A 793 9.14 28.20 9.78
C ALA A 793 9.52 29.50 10.51
N ASP A 794 8.75 30.57 10.29
CA ASP A 794 8.95 31.86 10.96
C ASP A 794 8.80 31.72 12.48
N THR A 795 9.42 32.62 13.25
CA THR A 795 9.41 32.57 14.72
C THR A 795 8.02 32.70 15.33
N GLU A 796 7.12 33.41 14.67
CA GLU A 796 5.71 33.59 15.09
C GLU A 796 4.81 32.41 14.74
N THR A 797 5.30 31.45 13.92
CA THR A 797 4.54 30.24 13.59
C THR A 797 4.50 29.30 14.79
N LEU A 798 3.31 28.88 15.22
CA LEU A 798 3.16 27.83 16.22
C LEU A 798 3.30 26.46 15.56
N ILE A 799 4.01 25.53 16.20
CA ILE A 799 4.17 24.16 15.70
C ILE A 799 3.31 23.24 16.55
N VAL A 800 2.48 22.43 15.91
CA VAL A 800 1.53 21.55 16.59
C VAL A 800 1.87 20.10 16.31
N ALA A 801 1.96 19.30 17.37
CA ALA A 801 2.13 17.85 17.30
C ALA A 801 1.58 17.20 18.58
N ASP A 802 0.71 16.19 18.44
CA ASP A 802 0.01 15.59 19.60
C ASP A 802 0.78 14.46 20.29
N GLY A 803 1.68 13.78 19.59
CA GLY A 803 2.51 12.75 20.22
C GLY A 803 3.64 13.32 21.06
N THR A 804 3.77 12.87 22.32
CA THR A 804 4.88 13.23 23.23
C THR A 804 6.24 12.94 22.56
N SER A 805 6.34 11.79 21.89
CA SER A 805 7.55 11.42 21.16
C SER A 805 7.86 12.38 20.00
N CYS A 806 6.84 12.84 19.27
CA CYS A 806 7.04 13.80 18.18
C CYS A 806 7.54 15.14 18.72
N ARG A 807 6.94 15.64 19.81
CA ARG A 807 7.35 16.90 20.43
C ARG A 807 8.79 16.85 20.92
N HIS A 808 9.18 15.75 21.60
CA HIS A 808 10.55 15.54 22.02
C HIS A 808 11.55 15.51 20.85
N GLN A 809 11.21 14.87 19.72
CA GLN A 809 12.10 14.87 18.56
C GLN A 809 12.38 16.28 18.05
N VAL A 810 11.32 17.08 17.91
CA VAL A 810 11.44 18.45 17.40
C VAL A 810 12.26 19.30 18.36
N ALA A 811 11.99 19.21 19.65
CA ALA A 811 12.74 19.95 20.68
C ALA A 811 14.21 19.49 20.80
N ASP A 812 14.53 18.25 20.44
CA ASP A 812 15.89 17.71 20.41
C ASP A 812 16.68 18.12 19.15
N LEU A 813 16.01 18.25 18.00
CA LEU A 813 16.64 18.54 16.71
C LEU A 813 16.60 20.01 16.30
N THR A 814 15.77 20.82 16.94
CA THR A 814 15.53 22.21 16.57
C THR A 814 15.49 23.10 17.82
N THR A 815 15.54 24.42 17.62
CA THR A 815 15.38 25.40 18.71
C THR A 815 13.91 25.66 19.06
N ARG A 816 12.97 25.00 18.37
CA ARG A 816 11.54 25.25 18.48
C ARG A 816 10.89 24.30 19.49
N GLN A 817 9.84 24.79 20.15
CA GLN A 817 9.06 24.03 21.12
C GLN A 817 7.65 23.81 20.56
N PRO A 818 7.33 22.62 20.04
CA PRO A 818 5.98 22.32 19.57
C PRO A 818 5.02 22.15 20.75
N VAL A 819 3.74 22.45 20.52
CA VAL A 819 2.67 22.31 21.50
C VAL A 819 1.67 21.22 21.09
N HIS A 820 0.98 20.64 22.06
CA HIS A 820 -0.16 19.76 21.82
C HIS A 820 -1.39 20.58 21.38
N MET A 821 -2.28 20.01 20.56
CA MET A 821 -3.56 20.63 20.22
C MET A 821 -4.34 21.21 21.41
N ALA A 822 -4.55 20.45 22.49
CA ALA A 822 -5.25 20.93 23.69
C ALA A 822 -4.67 22.25 24.22
N ARG A 823 -3.33 22.40 24.20
CA ARG A 823 -2.64 23.62 24.64
C ARG A 823 -2.84 24.78 23.67
N LEU A 824 -2.81 24.50 22.37
CA LEU A 824 -3.12 25.49 21.34
C LEU A 824 -4.56 26.02 21.51
N LEU A 825 -5.52 25.12 21.72
CA LEU A 825 -6.91 25.49 21.95
C LEU A 825 -7.08 26.30 23.24
N GLU A 826 -6.43 25.89 24.35
CA GLU A 826 -6.40 26.67 25.59
C GLU A 826 -5.85 28.09 25.37
N MET A 827 -4.79 28.24 24.57
CA MET A 827 -4.23 29.56 24.22
C MET A 827 -5.20 30.42 23.38
N ALA A 828 -6.06 29.76 22.59
CA ALA A 828 -7.01 30.41 21.70
C ALA A 828 -8.35 30.76 22.37
N LEU A 829 -8.67 30.21 23.55
CA LEU A 829 -9.92 30.52 24.25
C LEU A 829 -10.08 32.04 24.47
N LYS A 830 -11.26 32.59 24.13
CA LYS A 830 -11.65 33.96 24.52
C LYS A 830 -11.69 34.02 26.05
N LYS A 831 -10.94 34.97 26.61
CA LYS A 831 -10.96 35.27 28.04
C LYS A 831 -12.21 36.03 28.44
#